data_AF-A0A059F9Y4-F1
#
_entry.id   AF-A0A059F9Y4-F1
#
_cell.length_a   1.000
_cell.length_b   1.000
_cell.length_c   1.000
_cell.angle_alpha   90.00
_cell.angle_beta   90.00
_cell.angle_gamma   90.00
#
_symmetry.space_group_name_H-M   'P 1'
#
loop_
_entity.id
_entity.type
_entity.pdbx_description
1 polymer ?
#
loop_
_entity_poly.entity_id
_entity_poly.type
_entity_poly.pdbx_seq_one_letter_code
_entity_poly.pdbx_strand_id
1 'polypeptide(L)'
;MSPLGLVLLVLGWSAAVWAGTSLICRKQPSPKVAQAIWRGAALALLAPFAAALFVPGFSVEVDVPLGELPLLEPVMITPQDGVAMPAPAAGIELPDIGTLIIWTICAGWAVRFLLWGISQVRLQRLKARAMRTHRPIGHWAEAVGLSRTPRVFVIPRGAPFLAGVLKRAIYVPAALIRGGGASEVIVHELVHLKRGDLIARPLERIVADFFWFSPFAWWIRGQLDFWREAVVDEETVELTGDRIAYARTLTSAARASRDEAVLPVAAFILRKKGTLKMRLNELLTEKPRPRRMGLVLAAALMCAAPLALAQGMLIKGAAAGPGMTVTYSHAVLDKARLTSAFGMRKHPTTGEMKLHSGIDLAAPEGTPVYAPTDGVVTVAEMTKGYGNLVQLMAGGETVLRFGQLSSMDVKAGDVVKPGDVIGKVGQSGIATGPHLHFETVRNGDYFDPQAEEGLVLADDLTILATSGAKAPVPPAPPEAPPISGPAAAPLAPEAPLAPEPASLEKTADFIKEAEAAQAACKKLDAWFRQPEETEDWARRKAEAEEENKQAGLLMDASWVPETTSYPMPVYPAEAASAGKIGACLVMFDLGVDGKPKNTLATCSDPVFASSAAALPGAAFKPVTGPDGQPVEVKGVTYPLSYCMS
;
A
#
# COMPACT_ATOMS: atom_id res chain seq x y z
N MET A 1 24.58 -2.41 4.17
CA MET A 1 23.89 -1.90 2.97
C MET A 1 23.33 -0.53 3.31
N SER A 2 23.68 0.49 2.55
CA SER A 2 23.14 1.84 2.75
C SER A 2 21.61 1.86 2.55
N PRO A 3 20.89 2.86 3.11
CA PRO A 3 19.46 3.03 2.85
C PRO A 3 19.14 3.14 1.36
N LEU A 4 20.04 3.74 0.58
CA LEU A 4 19.94 3.78 -0.89
C LEU A 4 20.03 2.38 -1.50
N GLY A 5 21.00 1.56 -1.07
CA GLY A 5 21.14 0.18 -1.51
C GLY A 5 19.91 -0.66 -1.21
N LEU A 6 19.29 -0.49 -0.04
CA LEU A 6 18.04 -1.16 0.32
C LEU A 6 16.90 -0.77 -0.64
N VAL A 7 16.73 0.53 -0.91
CA VAL A 7 15.70 1.02 -1.83
C VAL A 7 15.91 0.47 -3.24
N LEU A 8 17.14 0.51 -3.75
CA LEU A 8 17.47 -0.04 -5.08
C LEU A 8 17.22 -1.55 -5.16
N LEU A 9 17.59 -2.30 -4.11
CA LEU A 9 17.31 -3.73 -4.03
C LEU A 9 15.81 -4.02 -4.07
N VAL A 10 15.01 -3.27 -3.30
CA VAL A 10 13.54 -3.39 -3.28
C VAL A 10 12.93 -3.03 -4.64
N LEU A 11 13.44 -1.99 -5.30
CA LEU A 11 12.99 -1.60 -6.64
C LEU A 11 13.33 -2.69 -7.68
N GLY A 12 14.54 -3.22 -7.66
CA GLY A 12 14.97 -4.30 -8.54
C GLY A 12 14.16 -5.58 -8.32
N TRP A 13 13.94 -5.98 -7.06
CA TRP A 13 13.10 -7.14 -6.72
C TRP A 13 11.66 -6.96 -7.17
N SER A 14 11.03 -5.83 -6.85
CA SER A 14 9.64 -5.57 -7.22
C SER A 14 9.45 -5.49 -8.75
N ALA A 15 10.44 -4.98 -9.48
CA ALA A 15 10.46 -5.02 -10.95
C ALA A 15 10.54 -6.46 -11.49
N ALA A 16 11.42 -7.29 -10.93
CA ALA A 16 11.58 -8.68 -11.34
C ALA A 16 10.31 -9.50 -11.09
N VAL A 17 9.70 -9.36 -9.90
CA VAL A 17 8.42 -9.99 -9.55
C VAL A 17 7.33 -9.59 -10.54
N TRP A 18 7.17 -8.29 -10.80
CA TRP A 18 6.17 -7.78 -11.74
C TRP A 18 6.40 -8.28 -13.17
N ALA A 19 7.65 -8.29 -13.66
CA ALA A 19 7.98 -8.75 -15.00
C ALA A 19 7.70 -10.25 -15.16
N GLY A 20 8.12 -11.07 -14.18
CA GLY A 20 7.87 -12.51 -14.17
C GLY A 20 6.38 -12.85 -14.17
N THR A 21 5.59 -12.21 -13.31
CA THR A 21 4.14 -12.46 -13.25
C THR A 21 3.41 -11.95 -14.49
N SER A 22 3.84 -10.82 -15.05
CA SER A 22 3.32 -10.31 -16.32
C SER A 22 3.56 -11.31 -17.46
N LEU A 23 4.76 -11.91 -17.53
CA LEU A 23 5.10 -12.91 -18.54
C LEU A 23 4.22 -14.17 -18.42
N ILE A 24 3.97 -14.64 -17.19
CA ILE A 24 3.07 -15.77 -16.93
C ILE A 24 1.64 -15.42 -17.38
N CYS A 25 1.17 -14.21 -17.08
CA CYS A 25 -0.18 -13.76 -17.43
C CYS A 25 -0.37 -13.50 -18.93
N ARG A 26 0.70 -13.41 -19.75
CA ARG A 26 0.58 -13.35 -21.22
C ARG A 26 -0.10 -14.58 -21.81
N LYS A 27 -0.08 -15.72 -21.10
CA LYS A 27 -0.79 -16.95 -21.51
C LYS A 27 -2.32 -16.88 -21.30
N GLN A 28 -2.85 -15.70 -20.98
CA GLN A 28 -4.28 -15.44 -20.76
C GLN A 28 -4.92 -16.47 -19.81
N PRO A 29 -4.43 -16.56 -18.56
CA PRO A 29 -5.06 -17.40 -17.54
C PRO A 29 -6.52 -17.00 -17.31
N SER A 30 -7.33 -17.93 -16.78
CA SER A 30 -8.68 -17.57 -16.32
C SER A 30 -8.59 -16.51 -15.21
N PRO A 31 -9.62 -15.67 -15.01
CA PRO A 31 -9.60 -14.59 -14.02
C PRO A 31 -9.21 -15.06 -12.61
N LYS A 32 -9.73 -16.22 -12.17
CA LYS A 32 -9.41 -16.83 -10.87
C LYS A 32 -7.93 -17.18 -10.72
N VAL A 33 -7.32 -17.75 -11.77
CA VAL A 33 -5.90 -18.11 -11.76
C VAL A 33 -5.02 -16.88 -11.88
N ALA A 34 -5.41 -15.92 -12.73
CA ALA A 34 -4.72 -14.65 -12.87
C ALA A 34 -4.65 -13.92 -11.52
N GLN A 35 -5.77 -13.81 -10.81
CA GLN A 35 -5.81 -13.20 -9.49
C GLN A 35 -4.91 -13.95 -8.48
N ALA A 36 -4.90 -15.28 -8.50
CA ALA A 36 -4.02 -16.08 -7.64
C ALA A 36 -2.53 -15.82 -7.93
N ILE A 37 -2.13 -15.74 -9.21
CA ILE A 37 -0.77 -15.38 -9.63
C ILE A 37 -0.38 -14.01 -9.06
N TRP A 38 -1.23 -13.00 -9.24
CA TRP A 38 -0.94 -11.65 -8.76
C TRP A 38 -0.97 -11.53 -7.23
N ARG A 39 -1.75 -12.37 -6.54
CA ARG A 39 -1.70 -12.47 -5.07
C ARG A 39 -0.38 -13.06 -4.59
N GLY A 40 0.08 -14.12 -5.25
CA GLY A 40 1.42 -14.67 -5.03
C GLY A 40 2.52 -13.64 -5.28
N ALA A 41 2.39 -12.83 -6.34
CA ALA A 41 3.31 -11.74 -6.64
C ALA A 41 3.38 -10.70 -5.50
N ALA A 42 2.23 -10.26 -5.00
CA ALA A 42 2.18 -9.30 -3.88
C ALA A 42 2.83 -9.88 -2.62
N LEU A 43 2.57 -11.14 -2.28
CA LEU A 43 3.22 -11.81 -1.15
C LEU A 43 4.73 -11.97 -1.37
N ALA A 44 5.16 -12.26 -2.60
CA ALA A 44 6.58 -12.38 -2.94
C ALA A 44 7.36 -11.08 -2.74
N LEU A 45 6.71 -9.90 -2.78
CA LEU A 45 7.37 -8.64 -2.43
C LEU A 45 7.89 -8.62 -0.98
N LEU A 46 7.24 -9.35 -0.07
CA LEU A 46 7.65 -9.46 1.33
C LEU A 46 8.72 -10.54 1.55
N ALA A 47 9.00 -11.38 0.55
CA ALA A 47 9.88 -12.55 0.70
C ALA A 47 11.32 -12.20 1.14
N PRO A 48 11.99 -11.16 0.62
CA PRO A 48 13.34 -10.80 1.09
C PRO A 48 13.38 -10.40 2.58
N PHE A 49 12.33 -9.74 3.08
CA PHE A 49 12.22 -9.32 4.47
C PHE A 49 11.88 -10.49 5.39
N ALA A 50 10.99 -11.38 4.94
CA ALA A 50 10.69 -12.61 5.65
C ALA A 50 11.94 -13.51 5.73
N ALA A 51 12.70 -13.64 4.64
CA ALA A 51 13.96 -14.38 4.64
C ALA A 51 14.96 -13.80 5.64
N ALA A 52 15.08 -12.48 5.75
CA ALA A 52 15.97 -11.84 6.73
C ALA A 52 15.64 -12.18 8.20
N LEU A 53 14.38 -12.52 8.52
CA LEU A 53 13.97 -12.95 9.86
C LEU A 53 14.44 -14.37 10.20
N PHE A 54 14.49 -15.27 9.22
CA PHE A 54 14.78 -16.70 9.42
C PHE A 54 16.20 -17.13 9.06
N VAL A 55 16.94 -16.32 8.29
CA VAL A 55 18.39 -16.52 8.14
C VAL A 55 19.01 -16.29 9.52
N PRO A 56 19.69 -17.27 10.14
CA PRO A 56 20.36 -17.05 11.42
C PRO A 56 21.32 -15.87 11.25
N GLY A 57 21.16 -14.86 12.11
CA GLY A 57 22.24 -13.89 12.27
C GLY A 57 23.38 -14.65 12.91
N PHE A 58 24.59 -14.57 12.37
CA PHE A 58 25.74 -14.96 13.15
C PHE A 58 25.88 -13.95 14.29
N SER A 59 25.19 -14.21 15.41
CA SER A 59 25.47 -13.63 16.71
C SER A 59 26.34 -14.63 17.44
N VAL A 60 27.65 -14.41 17.43
CA VAL A 60 28.57 -15.12 18.31
C VAL A 60 28.40 -14.49 19.69
N GLU A 61 27.69 -15.17 20.60
CA GLU A 61 27.81 -14.91 22.03
C GLU A 61 29.24 -15.29 22.43
N VAL A 62 30.06 -14.29 22.74
CA VAL A 62 31.37 -14.50 23.34
C VAL A 62 31.21 -14.20 24.82
N ASP A 63 31.11 -15.24 25.64
CA ASP A 63 31.36 -15.16 27.08
C ASP A 63 32.85 -14.85 27.27
N VAL A 64 33.17 -13.61 27.63
CA VAL A 64 34.51 -13.24 28.07
C VAL A 64 34.52 -13.29 29.60
N PRO A 65 35.27 -14.22 30.24
CA PRO A 65 35.51 -14.13 31.67
C PRO A 65 36.34 -12.87 31.95
N LEU A 66 35.84 -11.98 32.81
CA LEU A 66 36.56 -10.80 33.28
C LEU A 66 37.87 -11.22 33.96
N GLY A 67 38.99 -11.05 33.25
CA GLY A 67 40.33 -11.00 33.84
C GLY A 67 40.57 -9.63 34.47
N GLU A 68 41.09 -9.63 35.69
CA GLU A 68 41.36 -8.44 36.50
C GLU A 68 42.24 -7.43 35.75
N LEU A 69 41.71 -6.21 35.53
CA LEU A 69 42.50 -5.06 35.12
C LEU A 69 43.08 -4.37 36.38
N PRO A 70 44.37 -3.99 36.39
CA PRO A 70 44.93 -3.23 37.49
C PRO A 70 44.37 -1.80 37.49
N LEU A 71 43.88 -1.34 38.65
CA LEU A 71 43.50 0.05 38.88
C LEU A 71 44.70 0.96 38.62
N LEU A 72 44.59 1.84 37.62
CA LEU A 72 45.38 3.06 37.53
C LEU A 72 44.57 4.22 38.14
N GLU A 73 45.17 4.89 39.12
CA GLU A 73 44.59 6.02 39.84
C GLU A 73 44.34 7.22 38.90
N PRO A 74 43.24 7.97 39.06
CA PRO A 74 42.96 9.13 38.23
C PRO A 74 43.91 10.29 38.57
N VAL A 75 44.79 10.62 37.63
CA VAL A 75 45.54 11.88 37.63
C VAL A 75 44.53 13.03 37.41
N MET A 76 44.32 13.81 38.47
CA MET A 76 43.58 15.08 38.42
C MET A 76 44.48 16.15 37.78
N ILE A 77 44.20 16.52 36.53
CA ILE A 77 44.77 17.73 35.92
C ILE A 77 43.79 18.88 36.16
N THR A 78 44.19 19.84 37.01
CA THR A 78 43.53 21.14 37.10
C THR A 78 43.85 21.99 35.87
N PRO A 79 42.89 22.72 35.26
CA PRO A 79 43.19 23.56 34.11
C PRO A 79 43.86 24.86 34.56
N GLN A 80 45.11 25.07 34.14
CA GLN A 80 45.67 26.41 34.02
C GLN A 80 45.58 26.87 32.56
N ASP A 81 45.12 28.11 32.43
CA ASP A 81 45.28 29.03 31.32
C ASP A 81 44.32 28.91 30.13
N GLY A 82 43.53 30.00 30.00
CA GLY A 82 42.43 30.17 29.07
C GLY A 82 42.78 29.95 27.60
N VAL A 83 41.89 29.24 26.93
CA VAL A 83 41.74 29.28 25.48
C VAL A 83 40.25 29.54 25.20
N ALA A 84 40.02 30.50 24.31
CA ALA A 84 38.72 31.04 23.96
C ALA A 84 37.72 29.96 23.53
N MET A 85 36.49 30.04 24.04
CA MET A 85 35.35 29.32 23.51
C MET A 85 35.05 29.83 22.09
N PRO A 86 35.11 29.01 21.03
CA PRO A 86 34.43 29.37 19.80
C PRO A 86 32.93 29.29 20.06
N ALA A 87 32.22 30.37 19.73
CA ALA A 87 30.76 30.35 19.67
C ALA A 87 30.32 29.18 18.77
N PRO A 88 29.23 28.46 19.08
CA PRO A 88 28.71 27.44 18.19
C PRO A 88 28.26 28.17 16.92
N ALA A 89 29.08 28.12 15.87
CA ALA A 89 28.60 28.35 14.54
C ALA A 89 27.62 27.21 14.29
N ALA A 90 26.32 27.51 14.39
CA ALA A 90 25.25 26.63 13.95
C ALA A 90 25.34 26.49 12.43
N GLY A 91 26.35 25.76 11.97
CA GLY A 91 26.35 25.17 10.64
C GLY A 91 25.20 24.18 10.62
N ILE A 92 24.29 24.36 9.67
CA ILE A 92 23.29 23.34 9.38
C ILE A 92 24.09 22.15 8.83
N GLU A 93 24.40 21.17 9.69
CA GLU A 93 24.90 19.87 9.24
C GLU A 93 23.82 19.28 8.34
N LEU A 94 24.09 19.23 7.03
CA LEU A 94 23.22 18.57 6.09
C LEU A 94 23.16 17.10 6.50
N PRO A 95 21.97 16.55 6.81
CA PRO A 95 21.85 15.17 7.26
C PRO A 95 22.39 14.21 6.19
N ASP A 96 23.04 13.14 6.65
CA ASP A 96 23.53 12.06 5.79
C ASP A 96 22.42 11.62 4.80
N ILE A 97 22.83 11.32 3.56
CA ILE A 97 21.92 10.89 2.49
C ILE A 97 21.09 9.69 2.93
N GLY A 98 21.68 8.80 3.75
CA GLY A 98 20.98 7.68 4.37
C GLY A 98 19.83 8.13 5.29
N THR A 99 20.10 9.10 6.16
CA THR A 99 19.09 9.70 7.06
C THR A 99 17.98 10.38 6.27
N LEU A 100 18.30 11.13 5.22
CA LEU A 100 17.31 11.76 4.33
C LEU A 100 16.39 10.73 3.65
N ILE A 101 16.94 9.60 3.19
CA ILE A 101 16.15 8.51 2.61
C ILE A 101 15.18 7.91 3.63
N ILE A 102 15.66 7.62 4.85
CA ILE A 102 14.81 7.07 5.92
C ILE A 102 13.68 8.04 6.27
N TRP A 103 14.00 9.33 6.46
CA TRP A 103 12.99 10.36 6.70
C TRP A 103 11.96 10.46 5.57
N THR A 104 12.42 10.33 4.32
CA THR A 104 11.52 10.33 3.15
C THR A 104 10.58 9.13 3.16
N ILE A 105 11.07 7.93 3.49
CA ILE A 105 10.25 6.72 3.59
C ILE A 105 9.21 6.86 4.72
N CYS A 106 9.65 7.31 5.90
CA CYS A 106 8.79 7.55 7.06
C CYS A 106 7.74 8.62 6.80
N ALA A 107 8.12 9.75 6.18
CA ALA A 107 7.22 10.82 5.78
C ALA A 107 6.17 10.31 4.78
N GLY A 108 6.58 9.47 3.83
CA GLY A 108 5.67 8.80 2.90
C GLY A 108 4.63 7.94 3.62
N TRP A 109 5.03 7.13 4.60
CA TRP A 109 4.07 6.36 5.42
C TRP A 109 3.16 7.26 6.26
N ALA A 110 3.67 8.35 6.85
CA ALA A 110 2.87 9.31 7.59
C ALA A 110 1.79 9.97 6.71
N VAL A 111 2.15 10.40 5.50
CA VAL A 111 1.20 10.93 4.51
C VAL A 111 0.16 9.88 4.14
N ARG A 112 0.57 8.62 3.92
CA ARG A 112 -0.36 7.52 3.60
C ARG A 112 -1.32 7.22 4.73
N PHE A 113 -0.85 7.26 5.97
CA PHE A 113 -1.68 7.08 7.17
C PHE A 113 -2.65 8.25 7.36
N LEU A 114 -2.23 9.48 7.07
CA LEU A 114 -3.10 10.66 7.10
C LEU A 114 -4.21 10.56 6.03
N LEU A 115 -3.86 10.22 4.79
CA LEU A 115 -4.82 9.97 3.71
C LEU A 115 -5.75 8.78 4.06
N TRP A 116 -5.18 7.78 4.75
CA TRP A 116 -5.80 6.80 5.64
C TRP A 116 -7.02 7.34 6.40
N GLY A 117 -6.70 8.13 7.42
CA GLY A 117 -7.65 8.69 8.37
C GLY A 117 -8.69 9.60 7.71
N ILE A 118 -8.27 10.48 6.79
CA ILE A 118 -9.20 11.35 6.03
C ILE A 118 -10.22 10.50 5.27
N SER A 119 -9.77 9.39 4.67
CA SER A 119 -10.63 8.45 3.98
C SER A 119 -11.64 7.82 4.96
N GLN A 120 -11.19 7.34 6.13
CA GLN A 120 -12.10 6.77 7.13
C GLN A 120 -13.16 7.78 7.59
N VAL A 121 -12.78 9.02 7.87
CA VAL A 121 -13.72 10.09 8.27
C VAL A 121 -14.78 10.33 7.19
N ARG A 122 -14.37 10.43 5.92
CA ARG A 122 -15.31 10.61 4.80
C ARG A 122 -16.24 9.41 4.63
N LEU A 123 -15.73 8.19 4.79
CA LEU A 123 -16.54 6.97 4.74
C LEU A 123 -17.59 6.95 5.87
N GLN A 124 -17.23 7.33 7.10
CA GLN A 124 -18.22 7.40 8.18
C GLN A 124 -19.27 8.48 7.92
N ARG A 125 -18.89 9.63 7.35
CA ARG A 125 -19.86 10.68 6.95
C ARG A 125 -20.84 10.18 5.87
N LEU A 126 -20.35 9.42 4.88
CA LEU A 126 -21.20 8.84 3.85
C LEU A 126 -22.17 7.79 4.43
N LYS A 127 -21.67 6.93 5.32
CA LYS A 127 -22.49 5.93 6.03
C LYS A 127 -23.55 6.58 6.94
N ALA A 128 -23.23 7.71 7.57
CA ALA A 128 -24.18 8.44 8.41
C ALA A 128 -25.35 9.02 7.60
N ARG A 129 -25.15 9.29 6.32
CA ARG A 129 -26.18 9.77 5.37
C ARG A 129 -26.92 8.63 4.67
N ALA A 130 -26.56 7.37 4.93
CA ALA A 130 -27.14 6.23 4.25
C ALA A 130 -28.49 5.85 4.85
N MET A 131 -29.48 5.62 3.99
CA MET A 131 -30.84 5.23 4.39
C MET A 131 -31.01 3.72 4.28
N ARG A 132 -31.62 3.07 5.27
CA ARG A 132 -31.88 1.63 5.20
C ARG A 132 -33.00 1.37 4.19
N THR A 133 -32.80 0.40 3.30
CA THR A 133 -33.85 -0.08 2.38
C THR A 133 -34.22 -1.52 2.71
N HIS A 134 -35.51 -1.82 2.66
CA HIS A 134 -36.03 -3.19 2.78
C HIS A 134 -36.26 -3.73 1.37
N ARG A 135 -35.20 -4.23 0.73
CA ARG A 135 -35.34 -5.04 -0.49
C ARG A 135 -35.19 -6.52 -0.16
N PRO A 136 -36.05 -7.40 -0.69
CA PRO A 136 -35.91 -8.84 -0.52
C PRO A 136 -34.72 -9.34 -1.34
N ILE A 137 -33.54 -9.33 -0.72
CA ILE A 137 -32.31 -9.90 -1.33
C ILE A 137 -32.01 -11.31 -0.81
N GLY A 138 -32.95 -11.90 -0.06
CA GLY A 138 -32.78 -13.20 0.58
C GLY A 138 -32.46 -14.32 -0.41
N HIS A 139 -33.24 -14.40 -1.49
CA HIS A 139 -33.05 -15.43 -2.51
C HIS A 139 -31.70 -15.29 -3.23
N TRP A 140 -31.21 -14.06 -3.48
CA TRP A 140 -29.88 -13.83 -4.07
C TRP A 140 -28.75 -14.16 -3.09
N ALA A 141 -28.92 -13.81 -1.82
CA ALA A 141 -27.94 -14.15 -0.79
C ALA A 141 -27.82 -15.67 -0.62
N GLU A 142 -28.93 -16.40 -0.70
CA GLU A 142 -28.96 -17.86 -0.70
C GLU A 142 -28.32 -18.44 -1.97
N ALA A 143 -28.65 -17.91 -3.16
CA ALA A 143 -28.07 -18.35 -4.43
C ALA A 143 -26.53 -18.16 -4.48
N VAL A 144 -26.02 -17.10 -3.87
CA VAL A 144 -24.56 -16.85 -3.71
C VAL A 144 -23.95 -17.74 -2.60
N GLY A 145 -24.77 -18.40 -1.77
CA GLY A 145 -24.35 -19.28 -0.69
C GLY A 145 -23.90 -18.53 0.57
N LEU A 146 -24.52 -17.40 0.89
CA LEU A 146 -24.27 -16.66 2.14
C LEU A 146 -25.15 -17.21 3.27
N SER A 147 -24.54 -17.44 4.44
CA SER A 147 -25.25 -17.92 5.64
C SER A 147 -26.13 -16.86 6.31
N ARG A 148 -25.95 -15.58 5.99
CA ARG A 148 -26.73 -14.46 6.53
C ARG A 148 -26.98 -13.43 5.43
N THR A 149 -28.22 -12.95 5.35
CA THR A 149 -28.60 -11.86 4.44
C THR A 149 -28.02 -10.54 4.94
N PRO A 150 -27.14 -9.87 4.17
CA PRO A 150 -26.62 -8.56 4.57
C PRO A 150 -27.72 -7.50 4.52
N ARG A 151 -27.53 -6.39 5.24
CA ARG A 151 -28.44 -5.24 5.15
C ARG A 151 -28.04 -4.36 3.97
N VAL A 152 -29.03 -3.86 3.25
CA VAL A 152 -28.82 -2.93 2.12
C VAL A 152 -29.16 -1.51 2.57
N PHE A 153 -28.26 -0.59 2.23
CA PHE A 153 -28.40 0.84 2.48
C PHE A 153 -28.30 1.60 1.16
N VAL A 154 -29.05 2.68 1.05
CA VAL A 154 -29.04 3.60 -0.08
C VAL A 154 -28.18 4.79 0.28
N ILE A 155 -27.22 5.12 -0.58
CA ILE A 155 -26.42 6.34 -0.47
C ILE A 155 -26.86 7.34 -1.53
N PRO A 156 -26.79 8.65 -1.25
CA PRO A 156 -27.26 9.67 -2.19
C PRO A 156 -26.45 9.70 -3.49
N ARG A 157 -25.12 9.55 -3.39
CA ARG A 157 -24.17 9.58 -4.50
C ARG A 157 -22.98 8.64 -4.23
N GLY A 158 -22.18 8.37 -5.26
CA GLY A 158 -20.98 7.53 -5.21
C GLY A 158 -21.10 6.23 -6.00
N ALA A 159 -20.19 5.30 -5.72
CA ALA A 159 -20.18 3.95 -6.26
C ALA A 159 -20.74 2.95 -5.24
N PRO A 160 -21.29 1.79 -5.65
CA PRO A 160 -21.65 0.73 -4.72
C PRO A 160 -20.42 0.22 -3.96
N PHE A 161 -20.59 -0.12 -2.68
CA PHE A 161 -19.52 -0.68 -1.86
C PHE A 161 -20.03 -1.50 -0.67
N LEU A 162 -19.15 -2.36 -0.15
CA LEU A 162 -19.34 -3.11 1.09
C LEU A 162 -18.71 -2.40 2.29
N ALA A 163 -19.39 -2.42 3.44
CA ALA A 163 -18.78 -2.01 4.71
C ALA A 163 -19.23 -2.85 5.91
N GLY A 164 -18.34 -2.93 6.92
CA GLY A 164 -18.59 -3.57 8.21
C GLY A 164 -17.95 -4.95 8.34
N VAL A 165 -17.02 -5.10 9.30
CA VAL A 165 -16.28 -6.35 9.54
C VAL A 165 -17.19 -7.44 10.16
N LEU A 166 -17.90 -7.09 11.25
CA LEU A 166 -18.80 -8.00 11.99
C LEU A 166 -20.25 -7.97 11.49
N LYS A 167 -20.75 -6.77 11.17
CA LYS A 167 -22.11 -6.53 10.64
C LYS A 167 -22.01 -6.01 9.22
N ARG A 168 -21.84 -6.94 8.29
CA ARG A 168 -21.66 -6.69 6.85
C ARG A 168 -22.91 -6.03 6.26
N ALA A 169 -22.71 -4.97 5.49
CA ALA A 169 -23.76 -4.20 4.84
C ALA A 169 -23.33 -3.75 3.43
N ILE A 170 -24.31 -3.70 2.53
CA ILE A 170 -24.15 -3.26 1.14
C ILE A 170 -24.68 -1.82 1.04
N TYR A 171 -23.91 -0.93 0.43
CA TYR A 171 -24.30 0.45 0.17
C TYR A 171 -24.42 0.64 -1.33
N VAL A 172 -25.61 1.01 -1.81
CA VAL A 172 -25.90 1.18 -3.24
C VAL A 172 -26.36 2.61 -3.51
N PRO A 173 -25.83 3.28 -4.55
CA PRO A 173 -26.27 4.63 -4.93
C PRO A 173 -27.74 4.67 -5.34
N ALA A 174 -28.45 5.72 -4.94
CA ALA A 174 -29.86 5.94 -5.28
C ALA A 174 -30.11 5.90 -6.80
N ALA A 175 -29.17 6.41 -7.60
CA ALA A 175 -29.23 6.39 -9.07
C ALA A 175 -29.30 4.96 -9.64
N LEU A 176 -28.62 3.99 -9.02
CA LEU A 176 -28.58 2.61 -9.50
C LEU A 176 -29.78 1.79 -9.00
N ILE A 177 -30.39 2.19 -7.90
CA ILE A 177 -31.60 1.54 -7.38
C ILE A 177 -32.83 1.86 -8.24
N ARG A 178 -32.85 3.03 -8.89
CA ARG A 178 -33.95 3.48 -9.76
C ARG A 178 -33.94 2.83 -11.15
N GLY A 179 -32.79 2.33 -11.62
CA GLY A 179 -32.66 1.72 -12.94
C GLY A 179 -32.94 0.21 -12.94
N GLY A 180 -33.20 -0.35 -14.13
CA GLY A 180 -33.41 -1.79 -14.36
C GLY A 180 -32.16 -2.68 -14.22
N GLY A 181 -31.19 -2.27 -13.41
CA GLY A 181 -29.92 -2.98 -13.19
C GLY A 181 -29.54 -3.12 -11.70
N ALA A 182 -30.47 -2.79 -10.80
CA ALA A 182 -30.19 -2.78 -9.36
C ALA A 182 -29.87 -4.18 -8.81
N SER A 183 -30.55 -5.21 -9.32
CA SER A 183 -30.39 -6.59 -8.87
C SER A 183 -29.00 -7.13 -9.21
N GLU A 184 -28.52 -6.87 -10.42
CA GLU A 184 -27.19 -7.24 -10.91
C GLU A 184 -26.08 -6.59 -10.08
N VAL A 185 -26.22 -5.30 -9.75
CA VAL A 185 -25.27 -4.59 -8.88
C VAL A 185 -25.29 -5.18 -7.47
N ILE A 186 -26.47 -5.52 -6.94
CA ILE A 186 -26.56 -6.15 -5.61
C ILE A 186 -25.92 -7.54 -5.62
N VAL A 187 -26.16 -8.35 -6.64
CA VAL A 187 -25.54 -9.68 -6.79
C VAL A 187 -24.01 -9.54 -6.89
N HIS A 188 -23.51 -8.57 -7.66
CA HIS A 188 -22.08 -8.26 -7.73
C HIS A 188 -21.47 -7.99 -6.35
N GLU A 189 -22.12 -7.14 -5.54
CA GLU A 189 -21.66 -6.86 -4.18
C GLU A 189 -21.79 -8.07 -3.24
N LEU A 190 -22.81 -8.92 -3.42
CA LEU A 190 -22.96 -10.16 -2.66
C LEU A 190 -21.84 -11.16 -2.97
N VAL A 191 -21.42 -11.25 -4.22
CA VAL A 191 -20.29 -12.10 -4.64
C VAL A 191 -18.98 -11.61 -4.00
N HIS A 192 -18.71 -10.30 -3.99
CA HIS A 192 -17.58 -9.74 -3.23
C HIS A 192 -17.63 -10.14 -1.74
N LEU A 193 -18.82 -10.15 -1.15
CA LEU A 193 -19.01 -10.52 0.24
C LEU A 193 -18.72 -11.99 0.51
N LYS A 194 -19.18 -12.89 -0.37
CA LYS A 194 -18.96 -14.33 -0.30
C LYS A 194 -17.48 -14.69 -0.43
N ARG A 195 -16.78 -14.00 -1.32
CA ARG A 195 -15.34 -14.18 -1.57
C ARG A 195 -14.44 -13.62 -0.46
N GLY A 196 -15.00 -12.81 0.45
CA GLY A 196 -14.24 -12.20 1.53
C GLY A 196 -13.37 -11.03 1.09
N ASP A 197 -13.72 -10.38 -0.03
CA ASP A 197 -12.94 -9.28 -0.61
C ASP A 197 -12.86 -8.06 0.33
N LEU A 198 -13.81 -7.94 1.28
CA LEU A 198 -13.77 -6.92 2.33
C LEU A 198 -12.53 -7.00 3.22
N ILE A 199 -11.94 -8.18 3.40
CA ILE A 199 -10.73 -8.40 4.21
C ILE A 199 -9.50 -8.47 3.30
N ALA A 200 -9.58 -9.20 2.19
CA ALA A 200 -8.45 -9.38 1.28
C ALA A 200 -7.99 -8.04 0.69
N ARG A 201 -8.91 -7.15 0.35
CA ARG A 201 -8.59 -5.87 -0.29
C ARG A 201 -7.75 -4.93 0.59
N PRO A 202 -8.09 -4.69 1.88
CA PRO A 202 -7.22 -3.98 2.80
C PRO A 202 -5.84 -4.61 2.95
N LEU A 203 -5.75 -5.94 3.06
CA LEU A 203 -4.46 -6.64 3.23
C LEU A 203 -3.56 -6.50 2.00
N GLU A 204 -4.10 -6.74 0.81
CA GLU A 204 -3.39 -6.54 -0.47
C GLU A 204 -2.89 -5.10 -0.63
N ARG A 205 -3.64 -4.13 -0.11
CA ARG A 205 -3.28 -2.72 -0.13
C ARG A 205 -2.15 -2.39 0.86
N ILE A 206 -2.15 -2.95 2.07
CA ILE A 206 -1.10 -2.72 3.06
C ILE A 206 0.27 -3.05 2.48
N VAL A 207 0.39 -4.11 1.67
CA VAL A 207 1.63 -4.47 0.98
C VAL A 207 2.11 -3.35 0.06
N ALA A 208 1.23 -2.79 -0.78
CA ALA A 208 1.60 -1.70 -1.68
C ALA A 208 1.86 -0.37 -0.95
N ASP A 209 1.16 -0.09 0.15
CA ASP A 209 1.40 1.08 0.99
C ASP A 209 2.73 0.93 1.77
N PHE A 210 3.14 -0.30 2.13
CA PHE A 210 4.48 -0.57 2.68
C PHE A 210 5.56 -0.24 1.64
N PHE A 211 5.39 -0.70 0.40
CA PHE A 211 6.27 -0.41 -0.74
C PHE A 211 5.83 0.82 -1.55
N TRP A 212 5.35 1.88 -0.91
CA TRP A 212 4.71 3.00 -1.60
C TRP A 212 5.61 3.70 -2.62
N PHE A 213 6.93 3.63 -2.45
CA PHE A 213 7.93 4.22 -3.34
C PHE A 213 8.22 3.34 -4.58
N SER A 214 7.75 2.08 -4.62
CA SER A 214 7.92 1.20 -5.78
C SER A 214 6.75 1.35 -6.77
N PRO A 215 6.98 1.83 -8.01
CA PRO A 215 5.93 1.88 -9.03
C PRO A 215 5.42 0.47 -9.41
N PHE A 216 6.26 -0.56 -9.27
CA PHE A 216 5.90 -1.95 -9.56
C PHE A 216 4.94 -2.54 -8.53
N ALA A 217 5.09 -2.18 -7.25
CA ALA A 217 4.11 -2.53 -6.21
C ALA A 217 2.73 -1.93 -6.53
N TRP A 218 2.68 -0.69 -7.02
CA TRP A 218 1.44 -0.06 -7.48
C TRP A 218 0.83 -0.75 -8.70
N TRP A 219 1.64 -1.19 -9.66
CA TRP A 219 1.16 -1.97 -10.80
C TRP A 219 0.60 -3.34 -10.39
N ILE A 220 1.30 -4.09 -9.52
CA ILE A 220 0.82 -5.36 -8.97
C ILE A 220 -0.54 -5.16 -8.29
N ARG A 221 -0.67 -4.12 -7.45
CA ARG A 221 -1.96 -3.76 -6.82
C ARG A 221 -3.05 -3.44 -7.85
N GLY A 222 -2.72 -2.70 -8.90
CA GLY A 222 -3.65 -2.39 -9.97
C GLY A 222 -4.14 -3.64 -10.73
N GLN A 223 -3.26 -4.62 -10.94
CA GLN A 223 -3.63 -5.91 -11.51
C GLN A 223 -4.54 -6.70 -10.57
N LEU A 224 -4.22 -6.76 -9.27
CA LEU A 224 -5.08 -7.39 -8.27
C LEU A 224 -6.49 -6.78 -8.24
N ASP A 225 -6.58 -5.45 -8.26
CA ASP A 225 -7.85 -4.75 -8.32
C ASP A 225 -8.64 -5.14 -9.58
N PHE A 226 -8.00 -5.16 -10.76
CA PHE A 226 -8.65 -5.55 -12.02
C PHE A 226 -9.15 -7.00 -12.01
N TRP A 227 -8.28 -7.95 -11.68
CA TRP A 227 -8.62 -9.37 -11.73
C TRP A 227 -9.66 -9.75 -10.68
N ARG A 228 -9.68 -9.08 -9.53
CA ARG A 228 -10.74 -9.25 -8.53
C ARG A 228 -12.10 -8.92 -9.10
N GLU A 229 -12.23 -7.75 -9.75
CA GLU A 229 -13.47 -7.32 -10.38
C GLU A 229 -13.87 -8.26 -11.53
N ALA A 230 -12.91 -8.71 -12.34
CA ALA A 230 -13.18 -9.65 -13.43
C ALA A 230 -13.72 -11.00 -12.94
N VAL A 231 -13.19 -11.52 -11.82
CA VAL A 231 -13.74 -12.75 -11.21
C VAL A 231 -15.16 -12.54 -10.69
N VAL A 232 -15.43 -11.38 -10.09
CA VAL A 232 -16.78 -11.06 -9.61
C VAL A 232 -17.75 -10.88 -10.78
N ASP A 233 -17.31 -10.24 -11.87
CA ASP A 233 -18.11 -10.11 -13.10
C ASP A 233 -18.51 -11.47 -13.68
N GLU A 234 -17.57 -12.42 -13.74
CA GLU A 234 -17.81 -13.79 -14.21
C GLU A 234 -18.86 -14.52 -13.34
N GLU A 235 -18.67 -14.53 -12.02
CA GLU A 235 -19.62 -15.18 -11.09
C GLU A 235 -20.99 -14.48 -11.05
N THR A 236 -21.02 -13.15 -11.22
CA THR A 236 -22.29 -12.40 -11.27
C THR A 236 -23.09 -12.79 -12.51
N VAL A 237 -22.45 -12.90 -13.68
CA VAL A 237 -23.12 -13.32 -14.92
C VAL A 237 -23.59 -14.77 -14.84
N GLU A 238 -22.82 -15.66 -14.21
CA GLU A 238 -23.26 -17.05 -13.96
C GLU A 238 -24.54 -17.12 -13.13
N LEU A 239 -24.74 -16.20 -12.19
CA LEU A 239 -25.92 -16.13 -11.33
C LEU A 239 -27.11 -15.40 -11.97
N THR A 240 -26.88 -14.32 -12.71
CA THR A 240 -27.95 -13.51 -13.31
C THR A 240 -28.40 -14.04 -14.67
N GLY A 241 -27.57 -14.83 -15.36
CA GLY A 241 -27.92 -15.52 -16.61
C GLY A 241 -27.89 -14.63 -17.87
N ASP A 242 -27.75 -13.31 -17.75
CA ASP A 242 -27.67 -12.38 -18.89
C ASP A 242 -26.42 -11.50 -18.84
N ARG A 243 -25.43 -11.91 -19.65
CA ARG A 243 -24.14 -11.22 -19.79
C ARG A 243 -24.26 -9.82 -20.40
N ILE A 244 -25.18 -9.63 -21.34
CA ILE A 244 -25.34 -8.37 -22.08
C ILE A 244 -26.08 -7.36 -21.20
N ALA A 245 -27.15 -7.79 -20.51
CA ALA A 245 -27.82 -6.97 -19.51
C ALA A 245 -26.85 -6.55 -18.41
N TYR A 246 -26.05 -7.49 -17.89
CA TYR A 246 -25.01 -7.19 -16.90
C TYR A 246 -23.99 -6.14 -17.40
N ALA A 247 -23.49 -6.29 -18.62
CA ALA A 247 -22.56 -5.33 -19.24
C ALA A 247 -23.17 -3.92 -19.38
N ARG A 248 -24.45 -3.81 -19.73
CA ARG A 248 -25.18 -2.53 -19.78
C ARG A 248 -25.31 -1.93 -18.39
N THR A 249 -25.64 -2.75 -17.39
CA THR A 249 -25.71 -2.33 -15.99
C THR A 249 -24.37 -1.82 -15.48
N LEU A 250 -23.27 -2.51 -15.78
CA LEU A 250 -21.93 -2.08 -15.40
C LEU A 250 -21.56 -0.72 -16.04
N THR A 251 -21.97 -0.51 -17.30
CA THR A 251 -21.77 0.76 -18.00
C THR A 251 -22.63 1.87 -17.39
N SER A 252 -23.88 1.58 -17.00
CA SER A 252 -24.78 2.50 -16.32
C SER A 252 -24.23 2.88 -14.92
N ALA A 253 -23.76 1.90 -14.15
CA ALA A 253 -23.10 2.09 -12.87
C ALA A 253 -21.86 2.97 -12.97
N ALA A 254 -21.03 2.74 -13.99
CA ALA A 254 -19.86 3.55 -14.24
C ALA A 254 -20.20 4.99 -14.66
N ARG A 255 -21.33 5.22 -15.36
CA ARG A 255 -21.83 6.57 -15.67
C ARG A 255 -22.35 7.28 -14.43
N ALA A 256 -23.17 6.61 -13.63
CA ALA A 256 -23.67 7.16 -12.36
C ALA A 256 -22.54 7.53 -11.38
N SER A 257 -21.40 6.83 -11.46
CA SER A 257 -20.22 7.07 -10.64
C SER A 257 -19.22 8.08 -11.22
N ARG A 258 -19.42 8.58 -12.46
CA ARG A 258 -18.45 9.42 -13.19
C ARG A 258 -18.47 10.90 -12.78
N ASP A 259 -19.60 11.39 -12.26
CA ASP A 259 -19.81 12.82 -11.98
C ASP A 259 -19.16 13.28 -10.66
N GLU A 260 -18.55 12.38 -9.89
CA GLU A 260 -17.92 12.72 -8.62
C GLU A 260 -16.38 12.66 -8.71
N ALA A 261 -15.76 13.83 -8.67
CA ALA A 261 -14.32 14.00 -8.52
C ALA A 261 -13.84 13.32 -7.22
N VAL A 262 -13.17 12.18 -7.39
CA VAL A 262 -12.18 11.58 -6.49
C VAL A 262 -12.51 11.72 -4.99
N LEU A 263 -13.37 10.83 -4.49
CA LEU A 263 -13.33 10.46 -3.08
C LEU A 263 -11.91 9.94 -2.78
N PRO A 264 -11.18 10.41 -1.75
CA PRO A 264 -9.91 9.81 -1.32
C PRO A 264 -10.12 8.36 -0.89
N VAL A 265 -11.32 8.00 -0.40
CA VAL A 265 -11.73 6.61 -0.17
C VAL A 265 -11.92 5.85 -1.49
N ALA A 266 -12.46 6.47 -2.53
CA ALA A 266 -12.64 5.83 -3.83
C ALA A 266 -11.37 5.87 -4.71
N ALA A 267 -10.37 6.70 -4.42
CA ALA A 267 -9.01 6.45 -4.90
C ALA A 267 -8.51 5.07 -4.42
N PHE A 268 -9.13 4.52 -3.38
CA PHE A 268 -8.91 3.17 -2.85
C PHE A 268 -10.03 2.15 -3.14
N ILE A 269 -11.15 2.53 -3.78
CA ILE A 269 -12.24 1.61 -4.12
C ILE A 269 -12.49 1.52 -5.64
N LEU A 270 -12.21 2.55 -6.44
CA LEU A 270 -12.20 2.49 -7.91
C LEU A 270 -11.48 3.74 -8.47
N ARG A 271 -10.32 3.58 -9.12
CA ARG A 271 -9.72 4.64 -9.96
C ARG A 271 -9.82 4.33 -11.46
N LYS A 272 -10.37 5.32 -12.16
CA LYS A 272 -10.26 5.78 -13.57
C LYS A 272 -10.64 4.83 -14.72
N LYS A 273 -11.66 5.29 -15.48
CA LYS A 273 -11.90 5.33 -16.95
C LYS A 273 -11.37 4.21 -17.89
N GLY A 274 -10.28 3.51 -17.60
CA GLY A 274 -9.66 2.48 -18.45
C GLY A 274 -9.99 1.02 -18.07
N THR A 275 -10.27 0.73 -16.80
CA THR A 275 -10.55 -0.65 -16.36
C THR A 275 -11.92 -1.14 -16.83
N LEU A 276 -12.91 -0.25 -17.02
CA LEU A 276 -14.21 -0.61 -17.57
C LEU A 276 -14.09 -1.24 -18.96
N LYS A 277 -13.26 -0.66 -19.84
CA LYS A 277 -13.01 -1.22 -21.18
C LYS A 277 -12.39 -2.61 -21.08
N MET A 278 -11.40 -2.77 -20.18
CA MET A 278 -10.75 -4.06 -19.97
C MET A 278 -11.72 -5.10 -19.40
N ARG A 279 -12.55 -4.74 -18.41
CA ARG A 279 -13.57 -5.61 -17.80
C ARG A 279 -14.62 -6.02 -18.80
N LEU A 280 -15.11 -5.07 -19.59
CA LEU A 280 -16.09 -5.34 -20.65
C LEU A 280 -15.49 -6.25 -21.73
N ASN A 281 -14.23 -6.02 -22.11
CA ASN A 281 -13.54 -6.89 -23.05
C ASN A 281 -13.35 -8.30 -22.47
N GLU A 282 -12.95 -8.41 -21.21
CA GLU A 282 -12.80 -9.71 -20.52
C GLU A 282 -14.13 -10.47 -20.44
N LEU A 283 -15.21 -9.76 -20.10
CA LEU A 283 -16.54 -10.31 -19.95
C LEU A 283 -17.12 -10.81 -21.29
N LEU A 284 -16.99 -9.99 -22.35
CA LEU A 284 -17.60 -10.27 -23.65
C LEU A 284 -16.76 -11.20 -24.53
N THR A 285 -15.48 -11.39 -24.23
CA THR A 285 -14.61 -12.29 -25.00
C THR A 285 -14.67 -13.70 -24.40
N GLU A 286 -15.11 -14.68 -25.18
CA GLU A 286 -14.96 -16.08 -24.79
C GLU A 286 -13.50 -16.51 -24.91
N LYS A 287 -12.92 -17.06 -23.83
CA LYS A 287 -11.53 -17.53 -23.81
C LYS A 287 -11.45 -19.05 -23.64
N PRO A 288 -10.54 -19.73 -24.37
CA PRO A 288 -10.30 -21.16 -24.17
C PRO A 288 -9.64 -21.41 -22.80
N ARG A 289 -10.07 -22.45 -22.08
CA ARG A 289 -9.50 -22.84 -20.77
C ARG A 289 -8.15 -23.56 -20.94
N PRO A 290 -7.03 -23.02 -20.44
CA PRO A 290 -5.73 -23.68 -20.57
C PRO A 290 -5.58 -24.87 -19.61
N ARG A 291 -5.24 -26.05 -20.15
CA ARG A 291 -5.22 -27.36 -19.46
C ARG A 291 -4.01 -27.65 -18.54
N ARG A 292 -2.95 -26.82 -18.52
CA ARG A 292 -1.67 -27.15 -17.84
C ARG A 292 -1.01 -25.96 -17.13
N MET A 293 -1.78 -25.15 -16.39
CA MET A 293 -1.26 -23.93 -15.78
C MET A 293 -0.68 -24.12 -14.36
N GLY A 294 -1.12 -25.15 -13.63
CA GLY A 294 -0.61 -25.45 -12.27
C GLY A 294 0.90 -25.72 -12.23
N LEU A 295 1.45 -26.34 -13.29
CA LEU A 295 2.88 -26.65 -13.40
C LEU A 295 3.74 -25.38 -13.58
N VAL A 296 3.21 -24.36 -14.27
CA VAL A 296 3.90 -23.08 -14.50
C VAL A 296 3.94 -22.24 -13.21
N LEU A 297 2.89 -22.32 -12.40
CA LEU A 297 2.80 -21.65 -11.10
C LEU A 297 3.81 -22.22 -10.10
N ALA A 298 3.94 -23.55 -10.06
CA ALA A 298 4.90 -24.24 -9.19
C ALA A 298 6.35 -23.95 -9.60
N ALA A 299 6.66 -23.91 -10.91
CA ALA A 299 8.00 -23.58 -11.39
C ALA A 299 8.40 -22.12 -11.10
N ALA A 300 7.47 -21.17 -11.18
CA ALA A 300 7.76 -19.76 -10.88
C ALA A 300 8.02 -19.51 -9.38
N LEU A 301 7.31 -20.22 -8.49
CA LEU A 301 7.54 -20.17 -7.04
C LEU A 301 8.90 -20.79 -6.64
N MET A 302 9.34 -21.84 -7.33
CA MET A 302 10.62 -22.51 -7.06
C MET A 302 11.85 -21.65 -7.41
N CYS A 303 11.76 -20.79 -8.44
CA CYS A 303 12.88 -19.91 -8.82
C CYS A 303 13.00 -18.65 -7.95
N ALA A 304 11.94 -18.24 -7.24
CA ALA A 304 11.94 -17.03 -6.42
C ALA A 304 12.60 -17.23 -5.04
N ALA A 305 12.57 -18.46 -4.50
CA ALA A 305 13.07 -18.76 -3.16
C ALA A 305 14.59 -18.58 -2.99
N PRO A 306 15.47 -19.04 -3.91
CA PRO A 306 16.92 -18.84 -3.77
C PRO A 306 17.32 -17.36 -3.85
N LEU A 307 16.65 -16.59 -4.71
CA LEU A 307 16.92 -15.16 -4.88
C LEU A 307 16.42 -14.33 -3.69
N ALA A 308 15.26 -14.68 -3.12
CA ALA A 308 14.75 -14.07 -1.89
C ALA A 308 15.64 -14.39 -0.68
N LEU A 309 16.18 -15.61 -0.58
CA LEU A 309 17.14 -15.99 0.47
C LEU A 309 18.46 -15.21 0.35
N ALA A 310 19.04 -15.11 -0.86
CA ALA A 310 20.25 -14.33 -1.11
C ALA A 310 20.07 -12.84 -0.77
N GLN A 311 18.91 -12.26 -1.09
CA GLN A 311 18.58 -10.88 -0.73
C GLN A 311 18.34 -10.70 0.78
N GLY A 312 17.74 -11.68 1.45
CA GLY A 312 17.58 -11.68 2.92
C GLY A 312 18.92 -11.63 3.67
N MET A 313 19.94 -12.33 3.15
CA MET A 313 21.31 -12.28 3.69
C MET A 313 21.93 -10.87 3.56
N LEU A 314 21.73 -10.20 2.42
CA LEU A 314 22.21 -8.82 2.20
C LEU A 314 21.51 -7.80 3.11
N ILE A 315 20.21 -7.97 3.37
CA ILE A 315 19.44 -7.10 4.28
C ILE A 315 19.90 -7.26 5.73
N LYS A 316 20.21 -8.49 6.18
CA LYS A 316 20.68 -8.73 7.55
C LYS A 316 22.12 -8.28 7.78
N GLY A 317 23.01 -8.52 6.81
CA GLY A 317 24.39 -7.98 6.81
C GLY A 317 24.45 -6.45 6.75
N ALA A 318 23.35 -5.79 6.39
CA ALA A 318 23.22 -4.34 6.39
C ALA A 318 22.71 -3.73 7.70
N ALA A 319 22.07 -4.53 8.55
CA ALA A 319 21.58 -4.09 9.85
C ALA A 319 22.74 -3.96 10.87
N ALA A 320 23.92 -4.51 10.56
CA ALA A 320 25.19 -3.99 11.07
C ALA A 320 25.45 -2.64 10.38
N GLY A 321 25.05 -1.55 11.04
CA GLY A 321 24.77 -0.26 10.40
C GLY A 321 25.95 0.42 9.69
N PRO A 322 25.67 1.31 8.71
CA PRO A 322 26.64 2.24 8.15
C PRO A 322 26.77 3.47 9.08
N GLY A 323 28.01 3.89 9.37
CA GLY A 323 28.30 5.12 10.12
C GLY A 323 29.05 4.95 11.44
N MET A 324 29.67 3.80 11.70
CA MET A 324 30.62 3.70 12.81
C MET A 324 31.98 4.19 12.31
N THR A 325 32.48 5.29 12.88
CA THR A 325 33.92 5.57 12.88
C THR A 325 34.61 4.30 13.41
N VAL A 326 35.49 3.71 12.60
CA VAL A 326 36.21 2.50 13.01
C VAL A 326 37.01 2.87 14.26
N THR A 327 36.67 2.24 15.39
CA THR A 327 37.39 2.45 16.64
C THR A 327 38.37 1.32 16.80
N TYR A 328 39.66 1.63 16.65
CA TYR A 328 40.72 0.68 16.90
C TYR A 328 41.00 0.64 18.40
N SER A 329 41.03 -0.56 18.97
CA SER A 329 41.23 -0.76 20.42
C SER A 329 42.29 -1.81 20.74
N HIS A 330 42.93 -2.38 19.71
CA HIS A 330 44.03 -3.33 19.85
C HIS A 330 45.10 -3.12 18.77
N ALA A 331 46.36 -3.42 19.10
CA ALA A 331 47.45 -3.37 18.15
C ALA A 331 47.41 -4.55 17.15
N VAL A 332 47.90 -4.35 15.93
CA VAL A 332 47.93 -5.45 14.92
C VAL A 332 48.97 -6.52 15.26
N LEU A 333 50.08 -6.13 15.91
CA LEU A 333 51.17 -7.00 16.35
C LEU A 333 51.65 -6.57 17.74
N ASP A 334 52.22 -7.48 18.53
CA ASP A 334 52.83 -7.08 19.81
C ASP A 334 54.13 -6.29 19.58
N LYS A 335 54.96 -6.75 18.63
CA LYS A 335 56.25 -6.11 18.28
C LYS A 335 56.52 -6.19 16.80
N ALA A 336 56.94 -5.08 16.19
CA ALA A 336 57.27 -5.07 14.77
C ALA A 336 58.31 -4.00 14.39
N ARG A 337 58.96 -4.20 13.25
CA ARG A 337 59.79 -3.17 12.60
C ARG A 337 59.15 -2.75 11.29
N LEU A 338 58.85 -1.47 11.12
CA LEU A 338 58.37 -0.95 9.85
C LEU A 338 59.52 -0.93 8.83
N THR A 339 59.46 -1.83 7.85
CA THR A 339 60.51 -2.01 6.83
C THR A 339 60.18 -1.31 5.52
N SER A 340 58.90 -1.12 5.20
CA SER A 340 58.45 -0.35 4.04
C SER A 340 57.17 0.41 4.35
N ALA A 341 57.19 1.73 4.11
CA ALA A 341 56.00 2.57 4.22
C ALA A 341 55.08 2.46 2.98
N PHE A 342 53.88 3.02 3.10
CA PHE A 342 52.94 3.22 2.00
C PHE A 342 53.47 4.24 0.98
N GLY A 343 53.12 4.07 -0.30
CA GLY A 343 53.43 5.05 -1.36
C GLY A 343 54.30 4.54 -2.50
N MET A 344 54.68 5.44 -3.42
CA MET A 344 55.43 5.09 -4.63
C MET A 344 56.88 4.71 -4.30
N ARG A 345 57.27 3.46 -4.62
CA ARG A 345 58.64 2.97 -4.41
C ARG A 345 59.14 2.11 -5.56
N LYS A 346 60.45 1.96 -5.66
CA LYS A 346 61.07 1.02 -6.60
C LYS A 346 60.81 -0.41 -6.10
N HIS A 347 60.16 -1.23 -6.90
CA HIS A 347 59.77 -2.59 -6.55
C HIS A 347 61.02 -3.47 -6.37
N PRO A 348 61.18 -4.20 -5.25
CA PRO A 348 62.42 -4.86 -4.89
C PRO A 348 62.82 -6.02 -5.81
N THR A 349 61.85 -6.65 -6.50
CA THR A 349 62.13 -7.79 -7.39
C THR A 349 62.09 -7.45 -8.88
N THR A 350 61.44 -6.35 -9.29
CA THR A 350 61.31 -5.96 -10.71
C THR A 350 62.04 -4.67 -11.06
N GLY A 351 62.39 -3.84 -10.07
CA GLY A 351 63.13 -2.60 -10.28
C GLY A 351 62.32 -1.42 -10.82
N GLU A 352 61.01 -1.57 -11.03
CA GLU A 352 60.12 -0.52 -11.55
C GLU A 352 59.51 0.33 -10.42
N MET A 353 59.16 1.58 -10.68
CA MET A 353 58.41 2.41 -9.72
C MET A 353 56.97 1.92 -9.64
N LYS A 354 56.57 1.40 -8.48
CA LYS A 354 55.25 0.84 -8.22
C LYS A 354 54.70 1.38 -6.90
N LEU A 355 53.39 1.61 -6.86
CA LEU A 355 52.69 1.94 -5.63
C LEU A 355 52.77 0.74 -4.66
N HIS A 356 53.23 1.01 -3.45
CA HIS A 356 53.04 0.12 -2.32
C HIS A 356 51.71 0.46 -1.66
N SER A 357 50.73 -0.43 -1.80
CA SER A 357 49.33 -0.26 -1.39
C SER A 357 49.08 -0.44 0.11
N GLY A 358 50.13 -0.70 0.89
CA GLY A 358 50.08 -0.88 2.34
C GLY A 358 51.44 -0.62 2.97
N ILE A 359 51.65 -1.18 4.15
CA ILE A 359 52.92 -1.15 4.89
C ILE A 359 53.45 -2.56 5.12
N ASP A 360 54.76 -2.68 5.23
CA ASP A 360 55.43 -3.93 5.57
C ASP A 360 55.97 -3.86 7.00
N LEU A 361 55.46 -4.73 7.86
CA LEU A 361 55.84 -4.86 9.27
C LEU A 361 56.63 -6.15 9.46
N ALA A 362 57.95 -6.05 9.59
CA ALA A 362 58.80 -7.21 9.84
C ALA A 362 58.67 -7.70 11.29
N ALA A 363 58.37 -8.98 11.43
CA ALA A 363 58.32 -9.72 12.68
C ALA A 363 58.70 -11.19 12.41
N PRO A 364 59.15 -11.96 13.43
CA PRO A 364 59.47 -13.38 13.25
C PRO A 364 58.29 -14.17 12.66
N GLU A 365 58.59 -15.14 11.80
CA GLU A 365 57.58 -16.06 11.28
C GLU A 365 56.85 -16.79 12.44
N GLY A 366 55.53 -16.88 12.35
CA GLY A 366 54.68 -17.45 13.41
C GLY A 366 54.19 -16.45 14.46
N THR A 367 54.63 -15.19 14.43
CA THR A 367 54.12 -14.13 15.34
C THR A 367 52.59 -13.97 15.15
N PRO A 368 51.77 -14.00 16.20
CA PRO A 368 50.33 -13.79 16.09
C PRO A 368 50.00 -12.43 15.48
N VAL A 369 49.00 -12.41 14.60
CA VAL A 369 48.41 -11.19 14.02
C VAL A 369 47.02 -11.03 14.57
N TYR A 370 46.72 -9.88 15.15
CA TYR A 370 45.46 -9.61 15.82
C TYR A 370 44.54 -8.72 14.99
N ALA A 371 43.23 -8.89 15.15
CA ALA A 371 42.25 -7.93 14.67
C ALA A 371 42.34 -6.63 15.51
N PRO A 372 42.51 -5.45 14.89
CA PRO A 372 42.63 -4.19 15.65
C PRO A 372 41.27 -3.58 16.04
N THR A 373 40.18 -4.12 15.51
CA THR A 373 38.79 -3.63 15.62
C THR A 373 37.82 -4.80 15.44
N ASP A 374 36.56 -4.62 15.86
CA ASP A 374 35.48 -5.54 15.49
C ASP A 374 35.31 -5.61 13.97
N GLY A 375 34.98 -6.79 13.44
CA GLY A 375 34.68 -6.92 12.01
C GLY A 375 34.29 -8.32 11.56
N VAL A 376 33.99 -8.44 10.26
CA VAL A 376 33.64 -9.71 9.61
C VAL A 376 34.70 -10.08 8.58
N VAL A 377 35.22 -11.30 8.65
CA VAL A 377 36.18 -11.82 7.68
C VAL A 377 35.48 -12.04 6.35
N THR A 378 35.86 -11.31 5.30
CA THR A 378 35.24 -11.41 3.97
C THR A 378 36.00 -12.36 3.06
N VAL A 379 37.32 -12.51 3.28
CA VAL A 379 38.20 -13.39 2.51
C VAL A 379 39.22 -14.02 3.45
N ALA A 380 39.47 -15.32 3.30
CA ALA A 380 40.54 -16.07 3.96
C ALA A 380 41.02 -17.15 2.99
N GLU A 381 41.96 -16.81 2.11
CA GLU A 381 42.41 -17.71 1.06
C GLU A 381 43.89 -17.49 0.67
N MET A 382 44.48 -18.48 0.00
CA MET A 382 45.82 -18.39 -0.57
C MET A 382 45.78 -17.68 -1.93
N THR A 383 46.56 -16.62 -2.07
CA THR A 383 46.65 -15.82 -3.31
C THR A 383 48.09 -15.76 -3.82
N LYS A 384 48.26 -15.59 -5.13
CA LYS A 384 49.59 -15.61 -5.78
C LYS A 384 50.53 -14.47 -5.31
N GLY A 385 49.98 -13.31 -4.97
CA GLY A 385 50.78 -12.12 -4.58
C GLY A 385 50.88 -11.94 -3.08
N TYR A 386 49.74 -11.95 -2.39
CA TYR A 386 49.66 -11.76 -0.95
C TYR A 386 49.95 -13.04 -0.16
N GLY A 387 50.11 -14.21 -0.80
CA GLY A 387 50.16 -15.47 -0.07
C GLY A 387 48.83 -15.72 0.65
N ASN A 388 48.87 -16.30 1.84
CA ASN A 388 47.70 -16.39 2.70
C ASN A 388 47.24 -14.98 3.07
N LEU A 389 46.00 -14.68 2.70
CA LEU A 389 45.39 -13.37 2.83
C LEU A 389 44.12 -13.49 3.66
N VAL A 390 44.03 -12.67 4.71
CA VAL A 390 42.80 -12.42 5.44
C VAL A 390 42.32 -10.99 5.12
N GLN A 391 41.06 -10.84 4.76
CA GLN A 391 40.40 -9.54 4.60
C GLN A 391 39.32 -9.38 5.66
N LEU A 392 39.38 -8.28 6.41
CA LEU A 392 38.47 -7.94 7.48
C LEU A 392 37.68 -6.69 7.12
N MET A 393 36.35 -6.79 7.13
CA MET A 393 35.45 -5.64 7.01
C MET A 393 35.20 -5.05 8.40
N ALA A 394 35.87 -3.93 8.70
CA ALA A 394 35.91 -3.29 10.01
C ALA A 394 34.71 -2.35 10.29
N GLY A 395 33.99 -1.92 9.25
CA GLY A 395 32.91 -0.94 9.34
C GLY A 395 33.19 0.32 8.52
N GLY A 396 32.16 1.15 8.27
CA GLY A 396 32.32 2.41 7.53
C GLY A 396 32.95 2.29 6.14
N GLU A 397 32.68 1.18 5.43
CA GLU A 397 33.30 0.83 4.13
C GLU A 397 34.84 0.64 4.18
N THR A 398 35.41 0.51 5.38
CA THR A 398 36.83 0.25 5.61
C THR A 398 37.09 -1.26 5.63
N VAL A 399 38.07 -1.69 4.83
CA VAL A 399 38.56 -3.05 4.72
C VAL A 399 40.03 -3.07 5.09
N LEU A 400 40.39 -3.94 6.03
CA LEU A 400 41.76 -4.21 6.44
C LEU A 400 42.23 -5.50 5.80
N ARG A 401 43.45 -5.52 5.27
CA ARG A 401 44.02 -6.70 4.62
C ARG A 401 45.31 -7.11 5.29
N PHE A 402 45.43 -8.41 5.55
CA PHE A 402 46.56 -9.03 6.23
C PHE A 402 47.16 -10.08 5.30
N GLY A 403 48.25 -9.72 4.63
CA GLY A 403 48.96 -10.56 3.68
C GLY A 403 50.27 -11.13 4.22
N GLN A 404 50.82 -12.06 3.46
CA GLN A 404 52.03 -12.83 3.69
C GLN A 404 51.94 -13.79 4.89
N LEU A 405 50.73 -14.14 5.34
CA LEU A 405 50.56 -14.95 6.55
C LEU A 405 51.14 -16.37 6.37
N SER A 406 51.71 -16.96 7.43
CA SER A 406 52.11 -18.37 7.43
C SER A 406 50.90 -19.30 7.62
N SER A 407 49.90 -18.84 8.37
CA SER A 407 48.63 -19.53 8.63
C SER A 407 47.48 -18.54 8.81
N MET A 408 46.26 -18.98 8.48
CA MET A 408 45.02 -18.25 8.71
C MET A 408 44.23 -19.02 9.77
N ASP A 409 43.98 -18.36 10.91
CA ASP A 409 43.28 -18.97 12.05
C ASP A 409 41.76 -18.71 12.00
N VAL A 410 41.30 -18.04 10.94
CA VAL A 410 39.90 -17.68 10.66
C VAL A 410 39.49 -18.07 9.24
N LYS A 411 38.18 -18.10 8.98
CA LYS A 411 37.56 -18.40 7.68
C LYS A 411 36.63 -17.26 7.24
N ALA A 412 36.37 -17.19 5.93
CA ALA A 412 35.39 -16.24 5.41
C ALA A 412 34.01 -16.47 6.04
N GLY A 413 33.42 -15.40 6.59
CA GLY A 413 32.18 -15.40 7.34
C GLY A 413 32.35 -15.30 8.86
N ASP A 414 33.56 -15.51 9.40
CA ASP A 414 33.81 -15.40 10.83
C ASP A 414 33.71 -13.95 11.31
N VAL A 415 33.14 -13.76 12.50
CA VAL A 415 33.07 -12.47 13.20
C VAL A 415 34.20 -12.43 14.22
N VAL A 416 35.01 -11.37 14.20
CA VAL A 416 36.17 -11.20 15.07
C VAL A 416 36.06 -9.92 15.90
N LYS A 417 36.64 -9.95 17.10
CA LYS A 417 36.74 -8.85 18.05
C LYS A 417 38.17 -8.31 18.11
N PRO A 418 38.38 -7.08 18.62
CA PRO A 418 39.72 -6.55 18.85
C PRO A 418 40.53 -7.51 19.74
N GLY A 419 41.75 -7.85 19.30
CA GLY A 419 42.64 -8.79 20.00
C GLY A 419 42.46 -10.26 19.62
N ASP A 420 41.46 -10.62 18.79
CA ASP A 420 41.35 -11.99 18.28
C ASP A 420 42.50 -12.28 17.30
N VAL A 421 43.11 -13.46 17.43
CA VAL A 421 44.15 -13.93 16.51
C VAL A 421 43.52 -14.35 15.19
N ILE A 422 43.84 -13.63 14.12
CA ILE A 422 43.32 -13.90 12.77
C ILE A 422 44.28 -14.72 11.90
N GLY A 423 45.55 -14.79 12.31
CA GLY A 423 46.56 -15.59 11.65
C GLY A 423 47.94 -15.31 12.22
N LYS A 424 48.96 -15.74 11.49
CA LYS A 424 50.36 -15.60 11.93
C LYS A 424 51.23 -15.02 10.82
N VAL A 425 52.18 -14.18 11.20
CA VAL A 425 53.18 -13.61 10.29
C VAL A 425 53.92 -14.71 9.54
N GLY A 426 54.23 -14.47 8.28
CA GLY A 426 54.95 -15.43 7.43
C GLY A 426 55.57 -14.77 6.21
N GLN A 427 55.69 -15.58 5.16
CA GLN A 427 56.32 -15.22 3.89
C GLN A 427 55.74 -16.06 2.73
N SER A 428 54.44 -16.37 2.80
CA SER A 428 53.80 -17.35 1.91
C SER A 428 53.57 -16.86 0.47
N GLY A 429 53.64 -15.56 0.22
CA GLY A 429 53.48 -14.94 -1.11
C GLY A 429 54.80 -14.44 -1.69
N ILE A 430 54.75 -13.31 -2.40
CA ILE A 430 55.95 -12.66 -2.94
C ILE A 430 56.59 -11.80 -1.85
N ALA A 431 57.47 -12.42 -1.06
CA ALA A 431 58.16 -11.80 0.07
C ALA A 431 59.68 -12.06 0.00
N THR A 432 60.49 -11.11 0.47
CA THR A 432 61.96 -11.27 0.61
C THR A 432 62.38 -11.80 1.98
N GLY A 433 61.44 -11.87 2.94
CA GLY A 433 61.61 -12.43 4.27
C GLY A 433 60.31 -12.29 5.09
N PRO A 434 60.25 -12.83 6.32
CA PRO A 434 59.05 -12.80 7.15
C PRO A 434 58.58 -11.37 7.50
N HIS A 435 57.36 -11.04 7.10
CA HIS A 435 56.70 -9.77 7.44
C HIS A 435 55.18 -9.89 7.29
N LEU A 436 54.44 -8.99 7.95
CA LEU A 436 53.03 -8.74 7.68
C LEU A 436 52.93 -7.62 6.64
N HIS A 437 52.24 -7.89 5.53
CA HIS A 437 51.82 -6.85 4.61
C HIS A 437 50.41 -6.37 4.99
N PHE A 438 50.28 -5.13 5.43
CA PHE A 438 49.04 -4.59 5.98
C PHE A 438 48.51 -3.43 5.13
N GLU A 439 47.28 -3.55 4.64
CA GLU A 439 46.62 -2.52 3.82
C GLU A 439 45.35 -2.02 4.50
N THR A 440 45.09 -0.72 4.37
CA THR A 440 43.79 -0.11 4.67
C THR A 440 43.15 0.34 3.36
N VAL A 441 41.96 -0.17 3.07
CA VAL A 441 41.20 0.12 1.85
C VAL A 441 39.86 0.71 2.24
N ARG A 442 39.52 1.88 1.68
CA ARG A 442 38.23 2.53 1.91
C ARG A 442 37.64 2.92 0.56
N ASN A 443 36.44 2.44 0.26
CA ASN A 443 35.78 2.68 -1.04
C ASN A 443 36.59 2.30 -2.29
N GLY A 444 37.47 1.32 -2.16
CA GLY A 444 38.32 0.82 -3.24
C GLY A 444 39.64 1.56 -3.41
N ASP A 445 39.83 2.68 -2.70
CA ASP A 445 41.08 3.43 -2.66
C ASP A 445 41.97 2.96 -1.50
N TYR A 446 43.28 2.93 -1.72
CA TYR A 446 44.27 2.54 -0.72
C TYR A 446 44.71 3.76 0.10
N PHE A 447 44.68 3.63 1.42
CA PHE A 447 45.09 4.67 2.36
C PHE A 447 46.32 4.22 3.14
N ASP A 448 47.13 5.19 3.55
CA ASP A 448 48.29 4.94 4.40
C ASP A 448 47.80 4.49 5.80
N PRO A 449 48.08 3.24 6.22
CA PRO A 449 47.69 2.79 7.56
C PRO A 449 48.36 3.59 8.69
N GLN A 450 49.49 4.27 8.43
CA GLN A 450 50.13 5.14 9.43
C GLN A 450 49.38 6.46 9.65
N ALA A 451 48.52 6.85 8.72
CA ALA A 451 47.73 8.08 8.80
C ALA A 451 46.34 7.86 9.41
N GLU A 452 45.97 6.61 9.74
CA GLU A 452 44.69 6.27 10.34
C GLU A 452 44.69 6.63 11.84
N GLU A 453 43.78 7.53 12.21
CA GLU A 453 43.66 8.02 13.59
C GLU A 453 43.24 6.88 14.54
N GLY A 454 44.00 6.67 15.61
CA GLY A 454 43.75 5.62 16.62
C GLY A 454 44.27 4.23 16.26
N LEU A 455 44.73 3.97 15.03
CA LEU A 455 45.25 2.67 14.64
C LEU A 455 46.66 2.42 15.22
N VAL A 456 46.80 1.40 16.03
CA VAL A 456 48.09 0.97 16.59
C VAL A 456 48.64 -0.20 15.75
N LEU A 457 49.76 0.02 15.08
CA LEU A 457 50.38 -0.99 14.20
C LEU A 457 51.12 -2.08 14.99
N ALA A 458 51.81 -1.68 16.05
CA ALA A 458 52.38 -2.59 17.03
C ALA A 458 52.55 -1.89 18.38
N ASP A 459 52.50 -2.63 19.49
CA ASP A 459 52.75 -2.06 20.83
C ASP A 459 54.20 -1.57 20.96
N ASP A 460 55.15 -2.31 20.37
CA ASP A 460 56.56 -1.93 20.23
C ASP A 460 56.94 -1.82 18.74
N LEU A 461 56.85 -0.59 18.19
CA LEU A 461 57.14 -0.30 16.78
C LEU A 461 58.48 0.40 16.60
N THR A 462 59.42 -0.24 15.91
CA THR A 462 60.68 0.40 15.46
C THR A 462 60.60 0.81 13.99
N ILE A 463 60.84 2.08 13.68
CA ILE A 463 60.89 2.58 12.29
C ILE A 463 62.34 2.56 11.79
N LEU A 464 62.62 1.81 10.73
CA LEU A 464 63.97 1.81 10.13
C LEU A 464 64.17 3.08 9.29
N ALA A 465 65.34 3.71 9.40
CA ALA A 465 65.70 4.90 8.62
C ALA A 465 65.66 4.67 7.09
N THR A 466 65.74 3.41 6.65
CA THR A 466 65.67 2.98 5.24
C THR A 466 64.25 2.65 4.76
N SER A 467 63.23 2.79 5.61
CA SER A 467 61.84 2.36 5.33
C SER A 467 61.04 3.32 4.44
N GLY A 468 61.54 4.54 4.23
CA GLY A 468 60.81 5.60 3.52
C GLY A 468 59.67 6.25 4.31
N ALA A 469 59.47 5.89 5.59
CA ALA A 469 58.43 6.46 6.44
C ALA A 469 58.71 7.93 6.78
N LYS A 470 57.70 8.80 6.63
CA LYS A 470 57.79 10.23 6.97
C LYS A 470 57.36 10.43 8.43
N ALA A 471 58.14 11.16 9.23
CA ALA A 471 57.73 11.55 10.58
C ALA A 471 56.45 12.43 10.55
N PRO A 472 55.56 12.33 11.54
CA PRO A 472 54.30 13.08 11.54
C PRO A 472 54.57 14.59 11.52
N VAL A 473 53.90 15.30 10.61
CA VAL A 473 54.00 16.75 10.41
C VAL A 473 52.91 17.43 11.24
N PRO A 474 53.21 18.44 12.09
CA PRO A 474 52.19 19.21 12.79
C PRO A 474 51.36 20.06 11.79
N PRO A 475 50.05 20.26 12.03
CA PRO A 475 49.16 20.88 11.05
C PRO A 475 49.52 22.36 10.81
N ALA A 476 49.65 22.73 9.53
CA ALA A 476 49.82 24.11 9.08
C ALA A 476 48.46 24.85 9.00
N PRO A 477 48.42 26.18 9.24
CA PRO A 477 47.19 26.97 9.22
C PRO A 477 46.63 27.15 7.80
N PRO A 478 45.29 27.31 7.63
CA PRO A 478 44.65 27.39 6.32
C PRO A 478 44.84 28.77 5.65
N GLU A 479 45.28 28.76 4.39
CA GLU A 479 45.23 29.92 3.49
C GLU A 479 43.81 30.15 2.94
N ALA A 480 43.44 31.43 2.81
CA ALA A 480 42.14 31.90 2.32
C ALA A 480 41.99 31.75 0.79
N PRO A 481 40.76 31.53 0.27
CA PRO A 481 40.51 31.46 -1.16
C PRO A 481 40.38 32.85 -1.81
N PRO A 482 40.75 33.03 -3.10
CA PRO A 482 40.56 34.28 -3.80
C PRO A 482 39.12 34.45 -4.31
N ILE A 483 38.72 35.71 -4.34
CA ILE A 483 37.43 36.23 -4.78
C ILE A 483 37.42 36.33 -6.32
N SER A 484 36.36 35.85 -6.97
CA SER A 484 35.96 36.33 -8.29
C SER A 484 34.43 36.44 -8.39
N GLY A 485 33.95 37.67 -8.54
CA GLY A 485 32.54 38.04 -8.71
C GLY A 485 32.00 37.83 -10.14
N PRO A 486 30.77 38.30 -10.42
CA PRO A 486 29.75 37.54 -11.15
C PRO A 486 29.61 37.91 -12.63
N ALA A 487 29.04 36.98 -13.41
CA ALA A 487 28.47 37.27 -14.73
C ALA A 487 27.02 36.77 -14.79
N ALA A 488 26.13 37.68 -15.18
CA ALA A 488 24.69 37.51 -15.29
C ALA A 488 24.25 37.11 -16.72
N ALA A 489 23.13 36.37 -16.81
CA ALA A 489 22.01 36.49 -17.78
C ALA A 489 21.38 35.10 -18.11
N PRO A 490 20.11 35.00 -18.55
CA PRO A 490 18.92 35.82 -18.27
C PRO A 490 17.70 34.97 -17.78
N LEU A 491 16.70 35.68 -17.25
CA LEU A 491 15.40 35.16 -16.81
C LEU A 491 14.58 34.58 -17.99
N ALA A 492 13.98 33.41 -17.77
CA ALA A 492 12.94 32.83 -18.63
C ALA A 492 11.54 33.31 -18.18
N PRO A 493 10.59 33.55 -19.11
CA PRO A 493 9.33 34.22 -18.82
C PRO A 493 8.33 33.37 -18.03
N GLU A 494 7.55 34.05 -17.19
CA GLU A 494 6.40 33.50 -16.46
C GLU A 494 5.34 32.91 -17.40
N ALA A 495 4.88 31.70 -17.06
CA ALA A 495 3.72 31.08 -17.69
C ALA A 495 2.42 31.74 -17.18
N PRO A 496 1.41 31.95 -18.04
CA PRO A 496 0.18 32.61 -17.65
C PRO A 496 -0.63 31.79 -16.63
N LEU A 497 -1.12 32.50 -15.62
CA LEU A 497 -2.04 32.02 -14.59
C LEU A 497 -3.25 31.32 -15.22
N ALA A 498 -3.51 30.09 -14.77
CA ALA A 498 -4.74 29.38 -15.05
C ALA A 498 -5.94 30.16 -14.45
N PRO A 499 -7.11 30.18 -15.11
CA PRO A 499 -8.29 30.86 -14.57
C PRO A 499 -8.72 30.20 -13.26
N GLU A 500 -9.05 31.04 -12.27
CA GLU A 500 -9.58 30.59 -10.98
C GLU A 500 -10.81 29.68 -11.17
N PRO A 501 -10.89 28.55 -10.45
CA PRO A 501 -12.13 27.78 -10.39
C PRO A 501 -13.20 28.61 -9.68
N ALA A 502 -14.39 28.65 -10.28
CA ALA A 502 -15.57 29.36 -9.79
C ALA A 502 -15.74 29.27 -8.26
N SER A 503 -15.97 30.43 -7.64
CA SER A 503 -16.00 30.66 -6.19
C SER A 503 -16.87 29.68 -5.40
N LEU A 504 -16.37 29.33 -4.20
CA LEU A 504 -17.01 28.49 -3.19
C LEU A 504 -18.42 28.96 -2.77
N GLU A 505 -18.80 30.19 -3.05
CA GLU A 505 -20.11 30.76 -2.72
C GLU A 505 -21.28 29.99 -3.36
N LYS A 506 -21.15 29.57 -4.62
CA LYS A 506 -22.21 28.78 -5.30
C LYS A 506 -22.46 27.41 -4.67
N THR A 507 -21.49 26.88 -3.91
CA THR A 507 -21.62 25.57 -3.26
C THR A 507 -22.41 25.68 -1.95
N ALA A 508 -22.31 26.80 -1.24
CA ALA A 508 -23.06 27.03 -0.01
C ALA A 508 -24.55 27.27 -0.29
N ASP A 509 -24.87 28.01 -1.35
CA ASP A 509 -26.25 28.25 -1.78
C ASP A 509 -26.92 26.96 -2.24
N PHE A 510 -26.21 26.12 -2.98
CA PHE A 510 -26.70 24.79 -3.37
C PHE A 510 -26.96 23.87 -2.18
N ILE A 511 -26.12 23.92 -1.13
CA ILE A 511 -26.34 23.13 0.10
C ILE A 511 -27.59 23.62 0.84
N LYS A 512 -27.78 24.95 0.96
CA LYS A 512 -28.98 25.52 1.57
C LYS A 512 -30.25 25.17 0.79
N GLU A 513 -30.21 25.24 -0.54
CA GLU A 513 -31.35 24.85 -1.40
C GLU A 513 -31.67 23.35 -1.26
N ALA A 514 -30.65 22.50 -1.18
CA ALA A 514 -30.83 21.06 -0.99
C ALA A 514 -31.36 20.69 0.41
N GLU A 515 -30.88 21.36 1.47
CA GLU A 515 -31.40 21.18 2.84
C GLU A 515 -32.84 21.70 2.96
N ALA A 516 -33.17 22.81 2.28
CA ALA A 516 -34.54 23.33 2.21
C ALA A 516 -35.48 22.38 1.46
N ALA A 517 -35.05 21.80 0.33
CA ALA A 517 -35.81 20.77 -0.40
C ALA A 517 -36.03 19.51 0.46
N GLN A 518 -35.02 19.08 1.21
CA GLN A 518 -35.14 17.94 2.12
C GLN A 518 -36.09 18.21 3.30
N ALA A 519 -36.04 19.42 3.86
CA ALA A 519 -36.97 19.85 4.90
C ALA A 519 -38.40 19.93 4.35
N ALA A 520 -38.58 20.36 3.09
CA ALA A 520 -39.87 20.38 2.42
C ALA A 520 -40.43 18.96 2.21
N CYS A 521 -39.62 17.99 1.79
CA CYS A 521 -40.06 16.59 1.66
C CYS A 521 -40.46 15.96 2.99
N LYS A 522 -39.78 16.27 4.10
CA LYS A 522 -40.20 15.80 5.44
C LYS A 522 -41.57 16.33 5.87
N LYS A 523 -42.02 17.49 5.34
CA LYS A 523 -43.37 18.01 5.63
C LYS A 523 -44.46 17.17 4.96
N LEU A 524 -44.16 16.44 3.89
CA LEU A 524 -45.14 15.56 3.22
C LEU A 524 -45.52 14.36 4.10
N ASP A 525 -44.64 13.87 4.96
CA ASP A 525 -44.96 12.81 5.93
C ASP A 525 -46.02 13.24 6.95
N ALA A 526 -46.21 14.54 7.17
CA ALA A 526 -47.28 15.05 8.02
C ALA A 526 -48.64 15.01 7.28
N TRP A 527 -48.65 15.25 5.97
CA TRP A 527 -49.87 15.22 5.15
C TRP A 527 -50.51 13.82 5.15
N PHE A 528 -49.72 12.75 5.07
CA PHE A 528 -50.25 11.37 5.12
C PHE A 528 -50.96 11.00 6.44
N ARG A 529 -50.76 11.77 7.52
CA ARG A 529 -51.45 11.52 8.79
C ARG A 529 -52.88 12.06 8.80
N GLN A 530 -53.13 13.11 8.01
CA GLN A 530 -54.42 13.77 7.87
C GLN A 530 -54.55 14.28 6.42
N PRO A 531 -54.76 13.37 5.44
CA PRO A 531 -54.98 13.79 4.07
C PRO A 531 -56.29 14.56 3.98
N GLU A 532 -56.35 15.58 3.13
CA GLU A 532 -57.62 16.23 2.79
C GLU A 532 -58.48 15.22 2.00
N GLU A 533 -59.45 14.61 2.67
CA GLU A 533 -60.41 13.71 2.05
C GLU A 533 -61.45 14.56 1.29
N THR A 534 -61.54 14.35 -0.02
CA THR A 534 -62.59 14.96 -0.84
C THR A 534 -63.93 14.25 -0.60
N GLU A 535 -65.06 14.92 -0.87
CA GLU A 535 -66.40 14.29 -0.74
C GLU A 535 -66.51 13.00 -1.56
N ASP A 536 -65.93 12.99 -2.77
CA ASP A 536 -65.88 11.80 -3.64
C ASP A 536 -65.05 10.67 -3.03
N TRP A 537 -63.96 10.99 -2.33
CA TRP A 537 -63.13 10.00 -1.63
C TRP A 537 -63.88 9.36 -0.47
N ALA A 538 -64.51 10.18 0.38
CA ALA A 538 -65.28 9.71 1.53
C ALA A 538 -66.46 8.84 1.10
N ARG A 539 -67.20 9.25 0.05
CA ARG A 539 -68.30 8.46 -0.53
C ARG A 539 -67.80 7.11 -1.06
N ARG A 540 -66.74 7.13 -1.88
CA ARG A 540 -66.22 5.91 -2.52
C ARG A 540 -65.63 4.92 -1.52
N LYS A 541 -65.03 5.42 -0.43
CA LYS A 541 -64.52 4.61 0.70
C LYS A 541 -65.66 3.89 1.43
N ALA A 542 -66.74 4.61 1.77
CA ALA A 542 -67.90 4.00 2.41
C ALA A 542 -68.58 2.94 1.53
N GLU A 543 -68.70 3.20 0.21
CA GLU A 543 -69.19 2.22 -0.76
C GLU A 543 -68.29 0.98 -0.82
N ALA A 544 -66.96 1.15 -0.86
CA ALA A 544 -66.01 0.03 -0.90
C ALA A 544 -66.11 -0.86 0.36
N GLU A 545 -66.22 -0.26 1.54
CA GLU A 545 -66.33 -0.97 2.81
C GLU A 545 -67.59 -1.84 2.86
N GLU A 546 -68.73 -1.31 2.43
CA GLU A 546 -69.99 -2.05 2.38
C GLU A 546 -69.96 -3.16 1.33
N GLU A 547 -69.40 -2.90 0.15
CA GLU A 547 -69.26 -3.91 -0.92
C GLU A 547 -68.31 -5.05 -0.54
N ASN A 548 -67.16 -4.74 0.10
CA ASN A 548 -66.24 -5.76 0.61
C ASN A 548 -66.90 -6.62 1.70
N LYS A 549 -67.70 -5.99 2.58
CA LYS A 549 -68.45 -6.69 3.63
C LYS A 549 -69.50 -7.63 3.04
N GLN A 550 -70.22 -7.21 2.00
CA GLN A 550 -71.15 -8.05 1.25
C GLN A 550 -70.46 -9.21 0.54
N ALA A 551 -69.21 -9.02 0.09
CA ALA A 551 -68.36 -10.06 -0.49
C ALA A 551 -67.71 -11.00 0.56
N GLY A 552 -68.02 -10.83 1.86
CA GLY A 552 -67.48 -11.67 2.93
C GLY A 552 -66.01 -11.36 3.29
N LEU A 553 -65.46 -10.24 2.81
CA LEU A 553 -64.11 -9.79 3.12
C LEU A 553 -64.14 -8.94 4.41
N LEU A 554 -63.83 -9.57 5.55
CA LEU A 554 -63.65 -8.87 6.82
C LEU A 554 -62.21 -8.35 6.92
N MET A 555 -61.94 -7.23 6.26
CA MET A 555 -60.64 -6.57 6.30
C MET A 555 -60.64 -5.49 7.38
N ASP A 556 -59.66 -5.55 8.27
CA ASP A 556 -59.45 -4.48 9.24
C ASP A 556 -58.94 -3.20 8.54
N ALA A 557 -59.07 -2.06 9.21
CA ALA A 557 -58.66 -0.75 8.67
C ALA A 557 -57.14 -0.62 8.41
N SER A 558 -56.33 -1.59 8.86
CA SER A 558 -54.88 -1.65 8.64
C SER A 558 -54.47 -2.67 7.58
N TRP A 559 -55.43 -3.34 6.93
CA TRP A 559 -55.16 -4.30 5.89
C TRP A 559 -54.59 -3.62 4.64
N VAL A 560 -53.48 -4.15 4.13
CA VAL A 560 -52.80 -3.65 2.92
C VAL A 560 -52.40 -4.85 2.04
N PRO A 561 -52.67 -4.82 0.73
CA PRO A 561 -52.30 -5.93 -0.15
C PRO A 561 -50.79 -6.00 -0.39
N GLU A 562 -50.28 -7.22 -0.54
CA GLU A 562 -48.87 -7.48 -0.84
C GLU A 562 -48.54 -6.96 -2.26
N THR A 563 -47.58 -6.03 -2.37
CA THR A 563 -47.20 -5.41 -3.65
C THR A 563 -46.19 -6.29 -4.39
N THR A 564 -46.55 -6.76 -5.59
CA THR A 564 -45.69 -7.56 -6.48
C THR A 564 -44.81 -6.67 -7.36
N SER A 565 -45.35 -5.56 -7.85
CA SER A 565 -44.64 -4.55 -8.64
C SER A 565 -45.00 -3.16 -8.13
N TYR A 566 -44.00 -2.37 -7.78
CA TYR A 566 -44.20 -1.01 -7.27
C TYR A 566 -44.56 -0.05 -8.43
N PRO A 567 -45.50 0.89 -8.23
CA PRO A 567 -45.79 1.91 -9.24
C PRO A 567 -44.55 2.75 -9.55
N MET A 568 -44.37 3.10 -10.82
CA MET A 568 -43.36 4.06 -11.27
C MET A 568 -44.03 5.37 -11.69
N PRO A 569 -44.45 6.23 -10.73
CA PRO A 569 -45.20 7.43 -11.04
C PRO A 569 -44.41 8.37 -11.96
N VAL A 570 -45.10 8.94 -12.95
CA VAL A 570 -44.49 9.85 -13.92
C VAL A 570 -44.54 11.27 -13.37
N TYR A 571 -43.41 11.94 -13.25
CA TYR A 571 -43.40 13.31 -12.76
C TYR A 571 -44.02 14.27 -13.79
N PRO A 572 -45.11 15.02 -13.48
CA PRO A 572 -45.69 15.97 -14.42
C PRO A 572 -44.69 17.06 -14.80
N ALA A 573 -44.57 17.38 -16.09
CA ALA A 573 -43.61 18.37 -16.59
C ALA A 573 -43.84 19.77 -15.96
N GLU A 574 -45.10 20.13 -15.71
CA GLU A 574 -45.51 21.36 -15.03
C GLU A 574 -45.07 21.41 -13.56
N ALA A 575 -45.12 20.27 -12.86
CA ALA A 575 -44.60 20.18 -11.49
C ALA A 575 -43.07 20.25 -11.47
N ALA A 576 -42.41 19.65 -12.47
CA ALA A 576 -40.96 19.65 -12.59
C ALA A 576 -40.41 21.05 -12.87
N SER A 577 -41.04 21.81 -13.78
CA SER A 577 -40.63 23.18 -14.11
C SER A 577 -40.85 24.16 -12.95
N ALA A 578 -41.85 23.90 -12.11
CA ALA A 578 -42.16 24.73 -10.94
C ALA A 578 -41.46 24.27 -9.65
N GLY A 579 -40.66 23.19 -9.69
CA GLY A 579 -40.00 22.65 -8.49
C GLY A 579 -40.95 22.20 -7.39
N LYS A 580 -42.22 21.93 -7.73
CA LYS A 580 -43.26 21.55 -6.78
C LYS A 580 -42.98 20.15 -6.25
N ILE A 581 -43.26 19.89 -4.99
CA ILE A 581 -43.31 18.55 -4.40
C ILE A 581 -44.75 18.20 -4.04
N GLY A 582 -45.08 16.92 -3.97
CA GLY A 582 -46.44 16.48 -3.66
C GLY A 582 -46.51 15.16 -2.93
N ALA A 583 -47.55 14.99 -2.13
CA ALA A 583 -47.97 13.70 -1.59
C ALA A 583 -49.37 13.39 -2.13
N CYS A 584 -49.60 12.15 -2.49
CA CYS A 584 -50.87 11.67 -3.02
C CYS A 584 -51.27 10.37 -2.34
N LEU A 585 -52.56 10.22 -2.08
CA LEU A 585 -53.17 8.97 -1.66
C LEU A 585 -54.03 8.50 -2.83
N VAL A 586 -53.82 7.28 -3.30
CA VAL A 586 -54.56 6.69 -4.42
C VAL A 586 -55.44 5.57 -3.90
N MET A 587 -56.74 5.65 -4.14
CA MET A 587 -57.70 4.59 -3.88
C MET A 587 -57.98 3.84 -5.17
N PHE A 588 -58.06 2.51 -5.13
CA PHE A 588 -58.35 1.68 -6.29
C PHE A 588 -59.02 0.36 -5.90
N ASP A 589 -59.64 -0.30 -6.87
CA ASP A 589 -60.13 -1.66 -6.75
C ASP A 589 -59.06 -2.63 -7.21
N LEU A 590 -58.68 -3.55 -6.33
CA LEU A 590 -57.74 -4.61 -6.62
C LEU A 590 -58.45 -5.74 -7.37
N GLY A 591 -58.25 -5.77 -8.69
CA GLY A 591 -58.81 -6.82 -9.54
C GLY A 591 -58.27 -8.21 -9.20
N VAL A 592 -59.03 -9.24 -9.60
CA VAL A 592 -58.65 -10.65 -9.48
C VAL A 592 -57.34 -11.02 -10.19
N ASP A 593 -56.91 -10.20 -11.15
CA ASP A 593 -55.64 -10.30 -11.87
C ASP A 593 -54.48 -9.60 -11.16
N GLY A 594 -54.72 -9.03 -9.98
CA GLY A 594 -53.72 -8.31 -9.19
C GLY A 594 -53.47 -6.89 -9.68
N LYS A 595 -54.28 -6.35 -10.60
CA LYS A 595 -54.09 -5.01 -11.16
C LYS A 595 -55.09 -4.00 -10.58
N PRO A 596 -54.66 -2.74 -10.36
CA PRO A 596 -55.57 -1.70 -9.89
C PRO A 596 -56.57 -1.31 -11.00
N LYS A 597 -57.83 -1.12 -10.60
CA LYS A 597 -58.95 -0.62 -11.41
C LYS A 597 -59.67 0.51 -10.67
N ASN A 598 -60.50 1.28 -11.37
CA ASN A 598 -61.33 2.35 -10.78
C ASN A 598 -60.54 3.26 -9.82
N THR A 599 -59.43 3.80 -10.32
CA THR A 599 -58.49 4.57 -9.51
C THR A 599 -59.00 6.00 -9.24
N LEU A 600 -58.78 6.48 -8.02
CA LEU A 600 -59.07 7.84 -7.57
C LEU A 600 -57.85 8.34 -6.79
N ALA A 601 -57.41 9.58 -6.99
CA ALA A 601 -56.29 10.14 -6.23
C ALA A 601 -56.68 11.44 -5.54
N THR A 602 -56.33 11.58 -4.26
CA THR A 602 -56.28 12.87 -3.55
C THR A 602 -54.82 13.26 -3.34
N CYS A 603 -54.46 14.51 -3.58
CA CYS A 603 -53.09 14.98 -3.55
C CYS A 603 -52.97 16.32 -2.84
N SER A 604 -51.81 16.57 -2.23
CA SER A 604 -51.46 17.86 -1.64
C SER A 604 -51.38 18.99 -2.67
N ASP A 605 -51.09 18.66 -3.94
CA ASP A 605 -51.19 19.58 -5.08
C ASP A 605 -51.89 18.85 -6.24
N PRO A 606 -52.93 19.44 -6.84
CA PRO A 606 -53.73 18.80 -7.89
C PRO A 606 -52.93 18.47 -9.16
N VAL A 607 -51.79 19.11 -9.40
CA VAL A 607 -50.92 18.83 -10.56
C VAL A 607 -50.47 17.36 -10.58
N PHE A 608 -50.40 16.70 -9.42
CA PHE A 608 -49.99 15.30 -9.32
C PHE A 608 -51.15 14.29 -9.46
N ALA A 609 -52.41 14.73 -9.39
CA ALA A 609 -53.57 13.84 -9.28
C ALA A 609 -53.72 12.88 -10.48
N SER A 610 -53.54 13.39 -11.70
CA SER A 610 -53.65 12.58 -12.93
C SER A 610 -52.56 11.52 -13.05
N SER A 611 -51.32 11.88 -12.68
CA SER A 611 -50.19 10.95 -12.64
C SER A 611 -50.36 9.90 -11.54
N ALA A 612 -50.84 10.32 -10.37
CA ALA A 612 -51.05 9.44 -9.23
C ALA A 612 -52.14 8.41 -9.52
N ALA A 613 -53.27 8.84 -10.09
CA ALA A 613 -54.37 7.96 -10.46
C ALA A 613 -53.98 6.92 -11.52
N ALA A 614 -52.95 7.17 -12.35
CA ALA A 614 -52.54 6.24 -13.39
C ALA A 614 -51.86 4.96 -12.84
N LEU A 615 -51.29 4.99 -11.62
CA LEU A 615 -50.56 3.87 -10.98
C LEU A 615 -49.78 2.96 -11.96
N PRO A 616 -48.93 3.52 -12.85
CA PRO A 616 -48.36 2.75 -13.95
C PRO A 616 -47.41 1.68 -13.41
N GLY A 617 -47.65 0.43 -13.83
CA GLY A 617 -46.82 -0.72 -13.45
C GLY A 617 -47.07 -1.24 -12.04
N ALA A 618 -48.08 -0.74 -11.32
CA ALA A 618 -48.48 -1.32 -10.05
C ALA A 618 -49.13 -2.69 -10.27
N ALA A 619 -48.65 -3.70 -9.53
CA ALA A 619 -49.27 -5.00 -9.45
C ALA A 619 -49.22 -5.51 -8.01
N PHE A 620 -50.29 -6.13 -7.57
CA PHE A 620 -50.48 -6.66 -6.23
C PHE A 620 -50.82 -8.13 -6.30
N LYS A 621 -50.65 -8.83 -5.20
CA LYS A 621 -51.05 -10.23 -5.09
C LYS A 621 -52.58 -10.34 -5.07
N PRO A 622 -53.19 -11.20 -5.91
CA PRO A 622 -54.63 -11.45 -5.85
C PRO A 622 -55.06 -11.94 -4.48
N VAL A 623 -56.25 -11.52 -4.05
CA VAL A 623 -56.83 -11.92 -2.77
C VAL A 623 -57.79 -13.07 -3.02
N THR A 624 -57.72 -14.10 -2.17
CA THR A 624 -58.65 -15.23 -2.21
C THR A 624 -59.74 -15.03 -1.17
N GLY A 625 -60.99 -15.22 -1.58
CA GLY A 625 -62.15 -15.20 -0.69
C GLY A 625 -62.23 -16.42 0.23
N PRO A 626 -63.23 -16.47 1.12
CA PRO A 626 -63.46 -17.58 2.05
C PRO A 626 -63.71 -18.93 1.36
N ASP A 627 -64.13 -18.91 0.11
CA ASP A 627 -64.39 -20.04 -0.79
C ASP A 627 -63.14 -20.49 -1.59
N GLY A 628 -62.01 -19.81 -1.40
CA GLY A 628 -60.75 -20.10 -2.07
C GLY A 628 -60.65 -19.56 -3.50
N GLN A 629 -61.66 -18.83 -4.01
CA GLN A 629 -61.63 -18.21 -5.32
C GLN A 629 -61.02 -16.80 -5.26
N PRO A 630 -60.40 -16.28 -6.34
CA PRO A 630 -59.95 -14.90 -6.39
C PRO A 630 -61.13 -13.94 -6.30
N VAL A 631 -61.08 -12.99 -5.36
CA VAL A 631 -62.11 -11.98 -5.14
C VAL A 631 -61.49 -10.59 -5.32
N GLU A 632 -62.26 -9.68 -5.92
CA GLU A 632 -61.88 -8.28 -6.07
C GLU A 632 -62.02 -7.56 -4.72
N VAL A 633 -60.97 -6.83 -4.32
CA VAL A 633 -61.00 -6.02 -3.09
C VAL A 633 -61.14 -4.56 -3.45
N LYS A 634 -62.20 -3.93 -2.98
CA LYS A 634 -62.52 -2.55 -3.35
C LYS A 634 -61.91 -1.54 -2.39
N GLY A 635 -61.60 -0.35 -2.90
CA GLY A 635 -61.21 0.80 -2.07
C GLY A 635 -59.84 0.67 -1.38
N VAL A 636 -58.89 -0.05 -1.98
CA VAL A 636 -57.51 -0.14 -1.49
C VAL A 636 -56.82 1.20 -1.61
N THR A 637 -56.26 1.70 -0.51
CA THR A 637 -55.51 2.96 -0.49
C THR A 637 -54.00 2.74 -0.57
N TYR A 638 -53.31 3.51 -1.41
CA TYR A 638 -51.87 3.43 -1.61
C TYR A 638 -51.23 4.83 -1.62
N PRO A 639 -50.23 5.09 -0.75
CA PRO A 639 -49.55 6.37 -0.69
C PRO A 639 -48.49 6.49 -1.80
N LEU A 640 -48.43 7.66 -2.44
CA LEU A 640 -47.42 8.05 -3.43
C LEU A 640 -46.80 9.39 -3.04
N SER A 641 -45.47 9.47 -3.03
CA SER A 641 -44.74 10.71 -2.77
C SER A 641 -43.98 11.18 -4.02
N TYR A 642 -44.23 12.42 -4.42
CA TYR A 642 -43.57 13.13 -5.52
C TYR A 642 -42.55 14.12 -4.94
N CYS A 643 -41.36 13.61 -4.66
CA CYS A 643 -40.22 14.42 -4.24
C CYS A 643 -39.11 14.27 -5.27
N MET A 644 -38.78 15.36 -5.97
CA MET A 644 -37.52 15.42 -6.70
C MET A 644 -36.38 15.43 -5.68
N SER A 645 -35.60 14.35 -5.66
CA SER A 645 -34.43 14.18 -4.79
C SER A 645 -33.14 14.37 -5.56
#